data_AF-A0A3D1M899-F1
#
_entry.id   AF-A0A3D1M899-F1
#
_cell.length_a   1.000
_cell.length_b   1.000
_cell.length_c   1.000
_cell.angle_alpha   90.00
_cell.angle_beta   90.00
_cell.angle_gamma   90.00
#
_symmetry.space_group_name_H-M   'P 1'
#
loop_
_entity.id
_entity.type
_entity.pdbx_description
1 polymer ?
#
loop_
_entity_poly.entity_id
_entity_poly.type
_entity_poly.pdbx_seq_one_letter_code
_entity_poly.pdbx_strand_id
1 'polypeptide(L)'
;MEQIGKAQLNTDRFREEPVRTDAEKLQDADLEEIMCIVRDADWYQCREKAVTERPSWSKLYHLSDIRKNVMRPFLRKSFDGILEIGSGCGSVTGILAENAGRIDCVDSSARRCRINALRHQRFSNLTVYAGELEQVSLLLGIYSLIILEENASCRITAEKLKKLCQDHLDSDGELWILAENRLGIQYLAGMPEQLTGEFFSGLEGQKAEPPRNCSKQEWMNLLLQSGIDPKNISWFYPYPDCRFTMALYSDSRLPGPGELNIADNNFDRKRLMLFDERKVQQTFSENGLFSQFSNSFFIRISGSMDADAEENTPVYVKFSNDRSPELSLYTVITAGNRVEKIAASPEGIGHLKHINRMQTELEKIYGENLQINRSRLEKDALELEFVRGKTYEARVNEILRTEGREAAVREIQSYLDLVIPTGGRVPFTGTDTGFAQVFGASAASAFPAGTESLPVSDIDLIMSNLICDKEKKILLDYEWTFDFPVPVDFLKFRVLFYFTEKAGNQELRTEELFARFGLQEEFIPVFMEMERSFQRYISENHTAVRDLYYQISPGVLPVRSLLEGKLAEENKKGLRLYYSGQEPFSEDHSELFPVKDRKASVTKYLPPEVTRLRLDPGEESCVCRVLKMEINGEEVRNPVSNGKRGREGVFVFSHPDPWFCLEDIQPGSVLALEMEIAPVDLDIMERLGGVFRPENPEEGRHEGLREKAGKIWKHKKS
;
A
#
# COMPACT_ATOMS: atom_id res chain seq x y z
N MET A 1 -12.77 -38.78 20.10
CA MET A 1 -11.59 -38.54 19.22
C MET A 1 -11.63 -39.39 17.95
N GLU A 2 -11.53 -38.74 16.79
CA GLU A 2 -11.43 -39.32 15.45
C GLU A 2 -10.00 -39.22 14.93
N GLN A 3 -9.50 -40.26 14.24
CA GLN A 3 -8.18 -40.29 13.63
C GLN A 3 -8.28 -39.86 12.16
N ILE A 4 -7.57 -38.80 11.76
CA ILE A 4 -7.49 -38.31 10.37
C ILE A 4 -6.05 -38.45 9.90
N GLY A 5 -5.75 -39.52 9.14
CA GLY A 5 -4.38 -39.91 8.86
C GLY A 5 -3.63 -40.17 10.17
N LYS A 6 -2.57 -39.40 10.43
CA LYS A 6 -1.79 -39.41 11.67
C LYS A 6 -2.25 -38.35 12.69
N ALA A 7 -3.00 -37.35 12.28
CA ALA A 7 -3.54 -36.32 13.17
C ALA A 7 -4.81 -36.80 13.89
N GLN A 8 -5.12 -36.17 15.02
CA GLN A 8 -6.32 -36.46 15.81
C GLN A 8 -7.28 -35.26 15.80
N LEU A 9 -8.58 -35.53 15.66
CA LEU A 9 -9.66 -34.56 15.78
C LEU A 9 -10.56 -34.92 16.97
N ASN A 10 -10.75 -33.97 17.89
CA ASN A 10 -11.63 -34.11 19.03
C ASN A 10 -12.80 -33.14 18.92
N THR A 11 -14.01 -33.65 18.76
CA THR A 11 -15.26 -32.88 18.72
C THR A 11 -16.16 -33.17 19.92
N ASP A 12 -15.66 -33.90 20.93
CA ASP A 12 -16.48 -34.44 22.03
C ASP A 12 -17.02 -33.31 22.95
N ARG A 13 -16.34 -32.16 22.97
CA ARG A 13 -16.74 -30.97 23.72
C ARG A 13 -17.45 -29.91 22.87
N PHE A 14 -17.51 -30.11 21.55
CA PHE A 14 -18.23 -29.20 20.66
C PHE A 14 -19.74 -29.26 20.95
N ARG A 15 -20.38 -28.09 21.01
CA ARG A 15 -21.82 -27.97 21.30
C ARG A 15 -22.57 -27.38 20.12
N GLU A 16 -22.22 -26.15 19.78
CA GLU A 16 -22.81 -25.38 18.70
C GLU A 16 -21.76 -24.40 18.16
N GLU A 17 -21.96 -23.96 16.91
CA GLU A 17 -21.12 -22.92 16.31
C GLU A 17 -21.38 -21.58 17.00
N PRO A 18 -20.34 -20.82 17.39
CA PRO A 18 -20.54 -19.50 17.98
C PRO A 18 -21.02 -18.48 16.95
N VAL A 19 -21.54 -17.35 17.44
CA VAL A 19 -21.88 -16.21 16.58
C VAL A 19 -20.60 -15.67 15.93
N ARG A 20 -20.58 -15.70 14.59
CA ARG A 20 -19.46 -15.25 13.75
C ARG A 20 -19.48 -13.73 13.56
N THR A 21 -18.32 -13.12 13.66
CA THR A 21 -18.09 -11.73 13.22
C THR A 21 -18.21 -11.62 11.70
N ASP A 22 -18.29 -10.40 11.18
CA ASP A 22 -18.37 -10.21 9.72
C ASP A 22 -17.06 -10.62 9.01
N ALA A 23 -15.89 -10.39 9.63
CA ALA A 23 -14.64 -10.96 9.15
C ALA A 23 -14.69 -12.48 9.04
N GLU A 24 -15.17 -13.17 10.08
CA GLU A 24 -15.21 -14.64 10.06
C GLU A 24 -16.16 -15.19 9.00
N LYS A 25 -17.30 -14.53 8.76
CA LYS A 25 -18.20 -14.93 7.66
C LYS A 25 -17.53 -14.83 6.30
N LEU A 26 -16.74 -13.77 6.06
CA LEU A 26 -15.98 -13.60 4.82
C LEU A 26 -14.84 -14.62 4.69
N GLN A 27 -14.16 -14.92 5.80
CA GLN A 27 -13.15 -15.98 5.87
C GLN A 27 -13.76 -17.34 5.57
N ASP A 28 -15.00 -17.59 6.00
CA ASP A 28 -15.66 -18.90 5.88
C ASP A 28 -16.38 -19.13 4.54
N ALA A 29 -16.35 -18.16 3.63
CA ALA A 29 -17.15 -18.17 2.40
C ALA A 29 -16.89 -19.44 1.54
N ASP A 30 -15.63 -19.89 1.47
CA ASP A 30 -15.23 -20.99 0.58
C ASP A 30 -14.75 -22.25 1.35
N LEU A 31 -15.17 -22.45 2.61
CA LEU A 31 -14.69 -23.59 3.41
C LEU A 31 -14.94 -24.96 2.78
N GLU A 32 -16.03 -25.15 2.03
CA GLU A 32 -16.30 -26.42 1.35
C GLU A 32 -15.32 -26.67 0.19
N GLU A 33 -15.01 -25.64 -0.60
CA GLU A 33 -13.99 -25.73 -1.65
C GLU A 33 -12.61 -25.99 -1.03
N ILE A 34 -12.25 -25.25 0.02
CA ILE A 34 -11.00 -25.44 0.77
C ILE A 34 -10.90 -26.87 1.30
N MET A 35 -11.99 -27.40 1.89
CA MET A 35 -12.02 -28.77 2.38
C MET A 35 -11.81 -29.80 1.26
N CYS A 36 -12.35 -29.55 0.06
CA CYS A 36 -12.10 -30.41 -1.09
C CYS A 36 -10.65 -30.35 -1.55
N ILE A 37 -10.06 -29.16 -1.59
CA ILE A 37 -8.66 -28.92 -1.95
C ILE A 37 -7.72 -29.68 -1.00
N VAL A 38 -7.86 -29.51 0.32
CA VAL A 38 -6.90 -30.08 1.29
C VAL A 38 -7.08 -31.58 1.53
N ARG A 39 -8.16 -32.19 1.03
CA ARG A 39 -8.35 -33.65 1.06
C ARG A 39 -7.46 -34.38 0.07
N ASP A 40 -6.99 -33.69 -0.98
CA ASP A 40 -6.06 -34.26 -1.93
C ASP A 40 -4.71 -34.53 -1.25
N ALA A 41 -4.15 -35.72 -1.49
CA ALA A 41 -2.84 -36.09 -0.95
C ALA A 41 -1.72 -35.18 -1.49
N ASP A 42 -1.89 -34.67 -2.71
CA ASP A 42 -0.93 -33.81 -3.40
C ASP A 42 -1.26 -32.31 -3.27
N TRP A 43 -2.12 -31.92 -2.33
CA TRP A 43 -2.54 -30.51 -2.19
C TRP A 43 -1.34 -29.58 -1.92
N TYR A 44 -0.29 -30.05 -1.24
CA TYR A 44 0.90 -29.26 -0.94
C TYR A 44 1.62 -28.82 -2.22
N GLN A 45 1.66 -29.68 -3.24
CA GLN A 45 2.24 -29.43 -4.55
C GLN A 45 1.32 -28.52 -5.39
N CYS A 46 0.01 -28.63 -5.18
CA CYS A 46 -1.00 -27.82 -5.87
C CYS A 46 -1.41 -26.54 -5.12
N ARG A 47 -0.74 -26.19 -4.00
CA ARG A 47 -1.13 -25.06 -3.14
C ARG A 47 -1.19 -23.74 -3.90
N GLU A 48 -0.16 -23.46 -4.69
CA GLU A 48 -0.06 -22.24 -5.50
C GLU A 48 -1.30 -22.11 -6.39
N LYS A 49 -1.58 -23.17 -7.15
CA LYS A 49 -2.74 -23.29 -8.02
C LYS A 49 -4.06 -23.12 -7.28
N ALA A 50 -4.19 -23.66 -6.07
CA ALA A 50 -5.41 -23.54 -5.26
C ALA A 50 -5.74 -22.09 -4.85
N VAL A 51 -4.71 -21.25 -4.67
CA VAL A 51 -4.86 -19.83 -4.32
C VAL A 51 -5.03 -18.97 -5.57
N THR A 52 -4.38 -19.32 -6.68
CA THR A 52 -4.31 -18.49 -7.89
C THR A 52 -5.39 -18.82 -8.92
N GLU A 53 -5.87 -20.07 -9.00
CA GLU A 53 -7.00 -20.44 -9.84
C GLU A 53 -8.32 -20.08 -9.15
N ARG A 54 -9.00 -19.07 -9.70
CA ARG A 54 -10.23 -18.47 -9.13
C ARG A 54 -9.97 -17.91 -7.72
N PRO A 55 -9.08 -16.90 -7.59
CA PRO A 55 -8.67 -16.42 -6.30
C PRO A 55 -9.85 -15.82 -5.53
N SER A 56 -9.86 -16.01 -4.22
CA SER A 56 -10.87 -15.44 -3.32
C SER A 56 -10.22 -15.06 -1.99
N TRP A 57 -10.89 -14.19 -1.23
CA TRP A 57 -10.41 -13.81 0.10
C TRP A 57 -10.29 -15.02 1.02
N SER A 58 -11.31 -15.87 1.07
CA SER A 58 -11.35 -17.07 1.93
C SER A 58 -10.18 -18.01 1.62
N LYS A 59 -9.92 -18.30 0.34
CA LYS A 59 -8.79 -19.17 -0.07
C LYS A 59 -7.44 -18.54 0.23
N LEU A 60 -7.26 -17.25 -0.09
CA LEU A 60 -6.02 -16.54 0.22
C LEU A 60 -5.75 -16.52 1.73
N TYR A 61 -6.76 -16.20 2.54
CA TYR A 61 -6.67 -16.15 4.00
C TYR A 61 -6.31 -17.51 4.59
N HIS A 62 -6.92 -18.60 4.14
CA HIS A 62 -6.67 -19.92 4.75
C HIS A 62 -5.44 -20.65 4.19
N LEU A 63 -5.12 -20.49 2.90
CA LEU A 63 -4.13 -21.34 2.21
C LEU A 63 -2.79 -20.66 1.93
N SER A 64 -2.69 -19.32 2.03
CA SER A 64 -1.44 -18.61 1.74
C SER A 64 -0.33 -18.94 2.74
N ASP A 65 0.85 -19.23 2.21
CA ASP A 65 2.06 -19.49 3.02
C ASP A 65 2.64 -18.22 3.66
N ILE A 66 2.26 -17.04 3.16
CA ILE A 66 2.67 -15.75 3.74
C ILE A 66 2.16 -15.60 5.18
N ARG A 67 1.05 -16.26 5.56
CA ARG A 67 0.56 -16.26 6.95
C ARG A 67 1.58 -16.75 7.97
N LYS A 68 2.52 -17.60 7.55
CA LYS A 68 3.57 -18.14 8.43
C LYS A 68 4.62 -17.08 8.79
N ASN A 69 4.73 -16.00 8.02
CA ASN A 69 5.83 -15.04 8.12
C ASN A 69 5.91 -14.40 9.51
N VAL A 70 4.78 -14.05 10.12
CA VAL A 70 4.77 -13.33 11.41
C VAL A 70 5.48 -14.09 12.55
N MET A 71 5.47 -15.43 12.50
CA MET A 71 6.07 -16.29 13.54
C MET A 71 7.40 -16.94 13.12
N ARG A 72 7.61 -17.12 11.81
CA ARG A 72 8.77 -17.85 11.26
C ARG A 72 10.13 -17.47 11.87
N PRO A 73 10.46 -16.19 12.13
CA PRO A 73 11.75 -15.80 12.68
C PRO A 73 12.03 -16.30 14.09
N PHE A 74 10.98 -16.63 14.85
CA PHE A 74 11.06 -17.06 16.25
C PHE A 74 11.01 -18.58 16.41
N LEU A 75 10.63 -19.32 15.35
CA LEU A 75 10.60 -20.79 15.30
C LEU A 75 11.95 -21.37 14.90
N ARG A 76 13.03 -20.91 15.55
CA ARG A 76 14.40 -21.38 15.33
C ARG A 76 14.88 -22.40 16.38
N LYS A 77 14.04 -22.62 17.39
CA LYS A 77 14.20 -23.65 18.42
C LYS A 77 12.96 -24.55 18.41
N SER A 78 13.12 -25.78 18.88
CA SER A 78 11.99 -26.67 19.12
C SER A 78 11.37 -26.39 20.49
N PHE A 79 10.06 -26.58 20.58
CA PHE A 79 9.26 -26.46 21.79
C PHE A 79 8.75 -27.85 22.21
N ASP A 80 8.74 -28.16 23.51
CA ASP A 80 8.26 -29.46 23.99
C ASP A 80 6.75 -29.64 23.70
N GLY A 81 5.98 -28.57 23.92
CA GLY A 81 4.54 -28.50 23.64
C GLY A 81 4.12 -27.12 23.17
N ILE A 82 3.29 -27.06 22.13
CA ILE A 82 2.66 -25.84 21.62
C ILE A 82 1.14 -25.96 21.75
N LEU A 83 0.48 -24.91 22.26
CA LEU A 83 -0.96 -24.74 22.21
C LEU A 83 -1.30 -23.60 21.24
N GLU A 84 -2.02 -23.89 20.16
CA GLU A 84 -2.47 -22.91 19.17
C GLU A 84 -3.98 -22.63 19.35
N ILE A 85 -4.34 -21.43 19.80
CA ILE A 85 -5.72 -21.03 20.08
C ILE A 85 -6.22 -20.11 18.96
N GLY A 86 -7.35 -20.47 18.34
CA GLY A 86 -7.87 -19.82 17.15
C GLY A 86 -7.27 -20.36 15.85
N SER A 87 -6.86 -21.64 15.86
CA SER A 87 -6.09 -22.28 14.77
C SER A 87 -6.75 -22.27 13.38
N GLY A 88 -8.06 -22.02 13.32
CA GLY A 88 -8.84 -21.98 12.08
C GLY A 88 -8.60 -23.22 11.20
N CYS A 89 -8.35 -23.00 9.92
CA CYS A 89 -8.04 -24.07 8.94
C CYS A 89 -6.55 -24.48 8.95
N GLY A 90 -5.82 -24.12 10.01
CA GLY A 90 -4.40 -24.43 10.21
C GLY A 90 -3.45 -23.65 9.32
N SER A 91 -3.65 -22.34 9.19
CA SER A 91 -2.78 -21.53 8.33
C SER A 91 -1.30 -21.56 8.78
N VAL A 92 -1.07 -21.61 10.09
CA VAL A 92 0.25 -21.67 10.71
C VAL A 92 0.50 -22.98 11.48
N THR A 93 -0.52 -23.78 11.79
CA THR A 93 -0.40 -25.10 12.43
C THR A 93 0.73 -25.97 11.84
N GLY A 94 0.88 -26.01 10.51
CA GLY A 94 1.92 -26.83 9.88
C GLY A 94 3.36 -26.45 10.29
N ILE A 95 3.70 -25.16 10.32
CA ILE A 95 5.05 -24.72 10.72
C ILE A 95 5.27 -24.88 12.23
N LEU A 96 4.20 -24.79 13.03
CA LEU A 96 4.25 -25.06 14.47
C LEU A 96 4.48 -26.55 14.75
N ALA A 97 3.76 -27.44 14.03
CA ALA A 97 3.91 -28.88 14.15
C ALA A 97 5.32 -29.38 13.77
N GLU A 98 5.99 -28.70 12.83
CA GLU A 98 7.39 -28.97 12.45
C GLU A 98 8.39 -28.60 13.56
N ASN A 99 8.01 -27.71 14.48
CA ASN A 99 8.87 -27.19 15.54
C ASN A 99 8.45 -27.64 16.95
N ALA A 100 7.53 -28.60 17.09
CA ALA A 100 6.99 -29.03 18.38
C ALA A 100 7.13 -30.54 18.64
N GLY A 101 7.41 -30.92 19.90
CA GLY A 101 7.26 -32.29 20.37
C GLY A 101 5.80 -32.74 20.36
N ARG A 102 4.89 -31.87 20.81
CA ARG A 102 3.42 -32.00 20.72
C ARG A 102 2.80 -30.67 20.32
N ILE A 103 1.75 -30.70 19.50
CA ILE A 103 0.92 -29.53 19.22
C ILE A 103 -0.56 -29.86 19.43
N ASP A 104 -1.22 -29.02 20.21
CA ASP A 104 -2.66 -29.07 20.43
C ASP A 104 -3.28 -27.77 19.89
N CYS A 105 -4.26 -27.89 19.01
CA CYS A 105 -4.93 -26.77 18.36
C CYS A 105 -6.36 -26.65 18.88
N VAL A 106 -6.84 -25.44 19.15
CA VAL A 106 -8.22 -25.17 19.58
C VAL A 106 -8.86 -24.19 18.62
N ASP A 107 -10.04 -24.52 18.09
CA ASP A 107 -10.89 -23.57 17.36
C ASP A 107 -12.37 -23.85 17.65
N SER A 108 -13.17 -22.79 17.67
CA SER A 108 -14.59 -22.91 17.96
C SER A 108 -15.41 -23.41 16.76
N SER A 109 -14.85 -23.46 15.54
CA SER A 109 -15.49 -24.10 14.39
C SER A 109 -15.13 -25.57 14.27
N ALA A 110 -16.14 -26.44 14.30
CA ALA A 110 -15.94 -27.84 13.97
C ALA A 110 -15.49 -28.03 12.51
N ARG A 111 -15.99 -27.18 11.59
CA ARG A 111 -15.64 -27.24 10.17
C ARG A 111 -14.19 -26.81 9.92
N ARG A 112 -13.73 -25.71 10.51
CA ARG A 112 -12.33 -25.28 10.39
C ARG A 112 -11.38 -26.29 11.03
N CYS A 113 -11.73 -26.83 12.20
CA CYS A 113 -10.98 -27.92 12.85
C CYS A 113 -10.83 -29.15 11.95
N ARG A 114 -11.91 -29.55 11.28
CA ARG A 114 -11.88 -30.67 10.32
C ARG A 114 -10.93 -30.39 9.16
N ILE A 115 -10.96 -29.20 8.61
CA ILE A 115 -10.05 -28.77 7.53
C ILE A 115 -8.61 -28.77 8.02
N ASN A 116 -8.34 -28.24 9.22
CA ASN A 116 -7.00 -28.24 9.82
C ASN A 116 -6.44 -29.67 9.92
N ALA A 117 -7.21 -30.58 10.54
CA ALA A 117 -6.79 -31.95 10.72
C ALA A 117 -6.62 -32.72 9.40
N LEU A 118 -7.44 -32.45 8.37
CA LEU A 118 -7.26 -33.00 7.02
C LEU A 118 -5.99 -32.47 6.35
N ARG A 119 -5.79 -31.15 6.38
CA ARG A 119 -4.63 -30.47 5.79
C ARG A 119 -3.31 -30.97 6.39
N HIS A 120 -3.31 -31.24 7.68
CA HIS A 120 -2.13 -31.64 8.47
C HIS A 120 -2.17 -33.11 8.88
N GLN A 121 -2.92 -33.96 8.17
CA GLN A 121 -3.06 -35.39 8.46
C GLN A 121 -1.73 -36.18 8.45
N ARG A 122 -0.61 -35.59 8.00
CA ARG A 122 0.72 -36.20 8.06
C ARG A 122 1.39 -36.12 9.43
N PHE A 123 0.95 -35.22 10.31
CA PHE A 123 1.59 -34.96 11.60
C PHE A 123 1.00 -35.87 12.68
N SER A 124 1.86 -36.72 13.28
CA SER A 124 1.46 -37.63 14.37
C SER A 124 1.48 -36.96 15.75
N ASN A 125 2.06 -35.76 15.84
CA ASN A 125 2.16 -34.95 17.05
C ASN A 125 1.03 -33.92 17.16
N LEU A 126 0.01 -33.98 16.30
CA LEU A 126 -1.07 -33.00 16.20
C LEU A 126 -2.41 -33.52 16.70
N THR A 127 -3.00 -32.80 17.65
CA THR A 127 -4.41 -32.92 18.04
C THR A 127 -5.16 -31.62 17.79
N VAL A 128 -6.34 -31.69 17.19
CA VAL A 128 -7.22 -30.53 16.95
C VAL A 128 -8.49 -30.70 17.77
N TYR A 129 -8.82 -29.73 18.61
CA TYR A 129 -10.00 -29.70 19.46
C TYR A 129 -11.01 -28.68 18.94
N ALA A 130 -12.21 -29.16 18.60
CA ALA A 130 -13.34 -28.31 18.26
C ALA A 130 -14.13 -27.93 19.52
N GLY A 131 -14.21 -26.64 19.81
CA GLY A 131 -14.97 -26.09 20.94
C GLY A 131 -14.37 -24.79 21.47
N GLU A 132 -15.13 -24.11 22.34
CA GLU A 132 -14.64 -22.94 23.05
C GLU A 132 -13.51 -23.32 24.02
N LEU A 133 -12.54 -22.42 24.22
CA LEU A 133 -11.35 -22.67 25.05
C LEU A 133 -11.71 -23.17 26.45
N GLU A 134 -12.72 -22.57 27.08
CA GLU A 134 -13.17 -22.94 28.43
C GLU A 134 -13.78 -24.36 28.49
N GLN A 135 -14.35 -24.83 27.38
CA GLN A 135 -14.97 -26.17 27.29
C GLN A 135 -13.93 -27.26 27.09
N VAL A 136 -12.86 -26.94 26.36
CA VAL A 136 -11.77 -27.88 26.06
C VAL A 136 -10.63 -27.83 27.08
N SER A 137 -10.52 -26.77 27.88
CA SER A 137 -9.43 -26.54 28.84
C SER A 137 -9.12 -27.74 29.74
N LEU A 138 -10.12 -28.49 30.20
CA LEU A 138 -9.94 -29.70 31.01
C LEU A 138 -9.26 -30.88 30.28
N LEU A 139 -9.16 -30.81 28.95
CA LEU A 139 -8.49 -31.80 28.10
C LEU A 139 -7.07 -31.37 27.73
N LEU A 140 -6.70 -30.11 27.97
CA LEU A 140 -5.41 -29.56 27.59
C LEU A 140 -4.35 -29.85 28.65
N GLY A 141 -3.10 -30.01 28.20
CA GLY A 141 -1.94 -30.18 29.08
C GLY A 141 -1.30 -28.85 29.50
N ILE A 142 -0.01 -28.91 29.82
CA ILE A 142 0.86 -27.76 29.99
C ILE A 142 1.78 -27.66 28.76
N TYR A 143 2.12 -26.43 28.37
CA TYR A 143 2.83 -26.11 27.14
C TYR A 143 3.95 -25.10 27.37
N SER A 144 5.06 -25.32 26.65
CA SER A 144 6.20 -24.41 26.59
C SER A 144 5.95 -23.17 25.72
N LEU A 145 4.91 -23.22 24.87
CA LEU A 145 4.47 -22.09 24.06
C LEU A 145 2.95 -22.11 23.91
N ILE A 146 2.31 -20.97 24.19
CA ILE A 146 0.90 -20.73 23.89
C ILE A 146 0.80 -19.60 22.86
N ILE A 147 -0.01 -19.81 21.83
CA ILE A 147 -0.27 -18.84 20.77
C ILE A 147 -1.77 -18.48 20.76
N LEU A 148 -2.08 -17.18 20.76
CA LEU A 148 -3.41 -16.66 20.45
C LEU A 148 -3.38 -15.98 19.08
N GLU A 149 -4.10 -16.56 18.12
CA GLU A 149 -4.33 -15.93 16.81
C GLU A 149 -5.38 -14.80 16.88
N GLU A 150 -5.48 -14.00 15.82
CA GLU A 150 -6.24 -12.74 15.79
C GLU A 150 -7.73 -12.90 16.11
N ASN A 151 -8.34 -14.01 15.69
CA ASN A 151 -9.75 -14.30 15.96
C ASN A 151 -9.98 -14.73 17.43
N ALA A 152 -8.97 -15.30 18.08
CA ALA A 152 -9.05 -15.68 19.49
C ALA A 152 -8.71 -14.50 20.41
N SER A 153 -7.70 -13.70 20.04
CA SER A 153 -7.20 -12.59 20.85
C SER A 153 -8.24 -11.48 21.03
N CYS A 154 -9.09 -11.19 20.02
CA CYS A 154 -10.17 -10.21 20.17
C CYS A 154 -11.29 -10.63 21.15
N ARG A 155 -11.28 -11.88 21.62
CA ARG A 155 -12.23 -12.43 22.61
C ARG A 155 -11.60 -12.62 23.98
N ILE A 156 -10.30 -12.38 24.13
CA ILE A 156 -9.59 -12.60 25.39
C ILE A 156 -9.88 -11.47 26.38
N THR A 157 -10.03 -11.83 27.65
CA THR A 157 -10.11 -10.90 28.77
C THR A 157 -8.90 -11.10 29.67
N ALA A 158 -8.60 -10.13 30.54
CA ALA A 158 -7.48 -10.26 31.48
C ALA A 158 -7.64 -11.48 32.41
N GLU A 159 -8.88 -11.76 32.85
CA GLU A 159 -9.17 -12.94 33.68
C GLU A 159 -8.93 -14.25 32.91
N LYS A 160 -9.43 -14.35 31.67
CA LYS A 160 -9.22 -15.53 30.83
C LYS A 160 -7.75 -15.75 30.52
N LEU A 161 -7.01 -14.69 30.19
CA LEU A 161 -5.58 -14.77 29.92
C LEU A 161 -4.79 -15.22 31.14
N LYS A 162 -5.08 -14.62 32.30
CA LYS A 162 -4.47 -15.03 33.57
C LYS A 162 -4.69 -16.51 33.85
N LYS A 163 -5.94 -16.98 33.71
CA LYS A 163 -6.28 -18.38 33.93
C LYS A 163 -5.58 -19.31 32.93
N LEU A 164 -5.55 -18.94 31.65
CA LEU A 164 -4.85 -19.68 30.60
C LEU A 164 -3.37 -19.86 30.95
N CYS A 165 -2.68 -18.80 31.37
CA CYS A 165 -1.29 -18.89 31.78
C CYS A 165 -1.11 -19.74 33.04
N GLN A 166 -1.99 -19.62 34.04
CA GLN A 166 -1.90 -20.38 35.29
C GLN A 166 -2.14 -21.87 35.11
N ASP A 167 -3.09 -22.24 34.24
CA ASP A 167 -3.53 -23.62 34.08
C ASP A 167 -2.70 -24.39 33.04
N HIS A 168 -2.14 -23.70 32.03
CA HIS A 168 -1.61 -24.34 30.83
C HIS A 168 -0.22 -23.86 30.36
N LEU A 169 0.35 -22.78 30.92
CA LEU A 169 1.69 -22.32 30.51
C LEU A 169 2.75 -22.84 31.47
N ASP A 170 3.84 -23.39 30.92
CA ASP A 170 5.02 -23.76 31.71
C ASP A 170 5.64 -22.54 32.41
N SER A 171 6.37 -22.74 33.51
CA SER A 171 7.00 -21.64 34.27
C SER A 171 8.00 -20.80 33.47
N ASP A 172 8.67 -21.43 32.51
CA ASP A 172 9.60 -20.81 31.56
C ASP A 172 9.02 -20.73 30.14
N GLY A 173 7.71 -20.97 30.02
CA GLY A 173 6.99 -20.95 28.75
C GLY A 173 6.85 -19.55 28.16
N GLU A 174 6.57 -19.50 26.86
CA GLU A 174 6.32 -18.26 26.13
C GLU A 174 4.84 -18.12 25.77
N LEU A 175 4.37 -16.87 25.70
CA LEU A 175 3.04 -16.54 25.23
C LEU A 175 3.13 -15.56 24.05
N TRP A 176 2.53 -15.93 22.93
CA TRP A 176 2.55 -15.20 21.68
C TRP A 176 1.14 -14.77 21.30
N ILE A 177 0.92 -13.48 21.04
CA ILE A 177 -0.39 -12.93 20.71
C ILE A 177 -0.32 -12.19 19.38
N LEU A 178 -1.12 -12.63 18.41
CA LEU A 178 -1.43 -11.85 17.22
C LEU A 178 -2.68 -11.04 17.48
N ALA A 179 -2.61 -9.73 17.27
CA ALA A 179 -3.74 -8.85 17.53
C ALA A 179 -3.87 -7.74 16.48
N GLU A 180 -5.09 -7.48 16.05
CA GLU A 180 -5.43 -6.29 15.28
C GLU A 180 -5.45 -5.06 16.19
N ASN A 181 -5.00 -3.92 15.66
CA ASN A 181 -5.03 -2.65 16.37
C ASN A 181 -6.23 -1.85 15.90
N ARG A 182 -7.23 -1.61 16.78
CA ARG A 182 -8.41 -0.79 16.43
C ARG A 182 -8.07 0.66 16.02
N LEU A 183 -6.88 1.15 16.34
CA LEU A 183 -6.35 2.45 15.93
C LEU A 183 -5.39 2.37 14.73
N GLY A 184 -5.28 1.22 14.06
CA GLY A 184 -4.43 1.03 12.90
C GLY A 184 -4.71 2.05 11.79
N ILE A 185 -3.65 2.52 11.13
CA ILE A 185 -3.76 3.52 10.06
C ILE A 185 -4.67 3.08 8.91
N GLN A 186 -4.80 1.76 8.67
CA GLN A 186 -5.74 1.22 7.68
C GLN A 186 -7.18 1.73 7.91
N TYR A 187 -7.61 1.87 9.17
CA TYR A 187 -8.95 2.35 9.51
C TYR A 187 -9.08 3.86 9.34
N LEU A 188 -8.02 4.63 9.65
CA LEU A 188 -7.94 6.06 9.34
C LEU A 188 -7.96 6.31 7.82
N ALA A 189 -7.37 5.42 7.04
CA ALA A 189 -7.33 5.49 5.58
C ALA A 189 -8.66 5.11 4.91
N GLY A 190 -9.63 4.61 5.69
CA GLY A 190 -10.96 4.28 5.22
C GLY A 190 -11.16 2.81 4.85
N MET A 191 -10.37 1.90 5.43
CA MET A 191 -10.72 0.48 5.47
C MET A 191 -11.83 0.24 6.50
N PRO A 192 -12.87 -0.54 6.19
CA PRO A 192 -13.84 -0.94 7.21
C PRO A 192 -13.19 -1.79 8.30
N GLU A 193 -13.68 -1.65 9.53
CA GLU A 193 -13.21 -2.42 10.67
C GLU A 193 -13.50 -3.93 10.47
N GLN A 194 -12.58 -4.81 10.89
CA GLN A 194 -12.67 -6.22 10.52
C GLN A 194 -13.82 -6.95 11.22
N LEU A 195 -14.02 -6.72 12.51
CA LEU A 195 -15.04 -7.40 13.32
C LEU A 195 -16.45 -6.95 12.90
N THR A 196 -16.66 -5.65 12.73
CA THR A 196 -17.99 -5.06 12.46
C THR A 196 -18.30 -4.85 10.99
N GLY A 197 -17.28 -4.75 10.13
CA GLY A 197 -17.43 -4.38 8.73
C GLY A 197 -17.87 -2.95 8.46
N GLU A 198 -17.91 -2.11 9.49
CA GLU A 198 -18.31 -0.71 9.39
C GLU A 198 -17.07 0.19 9.29
N PHE A 199 -17.19 1.28 8.52
CA PHE A 199 -16.14 2.31 8.49
C PHE A 199 -16.01 2.99 9.85
N PHE A 200 -14.76 3.23 10.27
CA PHE A 200 -14.41 4.01 11.46
C PHE A 200 -14.88 3.47 12.82
N SER A 201 -15.60 2.35 12.88
CA SER A 201 -16.16 1.78 14.11
C SER A 201 -15.11 1.55 15.22
N GLY A 202 -13.91 1.06 14.87
CA GLY A 202 -12.79 0.91 15.81
C GLY A 202 -12.25 2.24 16.37
N LEU A 203 -12.35 3.32 15.61
CA LEU A 203 -11.89 4.67 15.96
C LEU A 203 -12.93 5.42 16.79
N GLU A 204 -14.21 5.33 16.43
CA GLU A 204 -15.34 5.97 17.12
C GLU A 204 -15.69 5.31 18.46
N GLY A 205 -15.16 4.09 18.68
CA GLY A 205 -15.33 3.32 19.90
C GLY A 205 -16.40 2.24 19.74
N GLN A 206 -15.97 0.99 19.82
CA GLN A 206 -16.86 -0.18 19.75
C GLN A 206 -17.79 -0.19 20.97
N LYS A 207 -19.11 -0.14 20.74
CA LYS A 207 -20.13 -0.16 21.79
C LYS A 207 -20.35 -1.60 22.32
N ALA A 208 -19.71 -1.91 23.45
CA ALA A 208 -19.95 -3.07 24.35
C ALA A 208 -19.70 -4.52 23.83
N GLU A 209 -19.56 -5.44 24.81
CA GLU A 209 -19.14 -6.86 24.87
C GLU A 209 -18.23 -7.48 23.76
N PRO A 210 -17.25 -8.33 24.13
CA PRO A 210 -16.41 -9.05 23.16
C PRO A 210 -17.24 -9.78 22.07
N PRO A 211 -16.71 -9.92 20.84
CA PRO A 211 -15.33 -9.63 20.43
C PRO A 211 -15.04 -8.14 20.22
N ARG A 212 -13.86 -7.69 20.67
CA ARG A 212 -13.38 -6.32 20.46
C ARG A 212 -11.88 -6.29 20.21
N ASN A 213 -11.44 -5.42 19.31
CA ASN A 213 -10.01 -5.17 19.10
C ASN A 213 -9.50 -4.13 20.12
N CYS A 214 -8.22 -4.22 20.48
CA CYS A 214 -7.60 -3.33 21.46
C CYS A 214 -6.49 -2.51 20.79
N SER A 215 -6.36 -1.25 21.20
CA SER A 215 -5.18 -0.42 20.92
C SER A 215 -3.97 -0.90 21.72
N LYS A 216 -2.77 -0.41 21.39
CA LYS A 216 -1.53 -0.74 22.12
C LYS A 216 -1.68 -0.47 23.63
N GLN A 217 -2.25 0.67 24.00
CA GLN A 217 -2.47 1.03 25.41
C GLN A 217 -3.47 0.10 26.10
N GLU A 218 -4.54 -0.28 25.42
CA GLU A 218 -5.55 -1.19 25.97
C GLU A 218 -4.99 -2.61 26.15
N TRP A 219 -4.19 -3.10 25.20
CA TRP A 219 -3.45 -4.35 25.34
C TRP A 219 -2.47 -4.31 26.50
N MET A 220 -1.67 -3.25 26.64
CA MET A 220 -0.76 -3.08 27.78
C MET A 220 -1.53 -3.17 29.10
N ASN A 221 -2.66 -2.46 29.23
CA ASN A 221 -3.50 -2.52 30.43
C ASN A 221 -4.06 -3.93 30.69
N LEU A 222 -4.50 -4.64 29.64
CA LEU A 222 -5.02 -6.01 29.73
C LEU A 222 -3.93 -6.98 30.23
N LEU A 223 -2.71 -6.89 29.67
CA LEU A 223 -1.58 -7.75 30.05
C LEU A 223 -1.18 -7.52 31.51
N LEU A 224 -1.09 -6.26 31.95
CA LEU A 224 -0.80 -5.91 33.35
C LEU A 224 -1.87 -6.44 34.31
N GLN A 225 -3.16 -6.31 33.95
CA GLN A 225 -4.26 -6.85 34.75
C GLN A 225 -4.25 -8.38 34.80
N SER A 226 -3.66 -9.03 33.81
CA SER A 226 -3.46 -10.49 33.78
C SER A 226 -2.31 -10.94 34.68
N GLY A 227 -1.52 -10.01 35.23
CA GLY A 227 -0.35 -10.29 36.07
C GLY A 227 0.96 -10.46 35.31
N ILE A 228 1.00 -10.05 34.03
CA ILE A 228 2.23 -10.12 33.22
C ILE A 228 3.12 -8.93 33.55
N ASP A 229 4.39 -9.20 33.84
CA ASP A 229 5.40 -8.17 34.11
C ASP A 229 5.76 -7.45 32.80
N PRO A 230 5.66 -6.11 32.72
CA PRO A 230 5.95 -5.38 31.50
C PRO A 230 7.39 -5.56 30.98
N LYS A 231 8.35 -5.95 31.83
CA LYS A 231 9.72 -6.25 31.39
C LYS A 231 9.82 -7.49 30.49
N ASN A 232 8.84 -8.39 30.56
CA ASN A 232 8.80 -9.61 29.77
C ASN A 232 8.09 -9.41 28.42
N ILE A 233 7.56 -8.22 28.15
CA ILE A 233 6.76 -7.92 26.96
C ILE A 233 7.65 -7.31 25.88
N SER A 234 7.72 -7.98 24.73
CA SER A 234 8.32 -7.45 23.50
C SER A 234 7.24 -7.15 22.48
N TRP A 235 7.29 -5.93 21.91
CA TRP A 235 6.34 -5.49 20.88
C TRP A 235 6.95 -5.58 19.51
N PHE A 236 6.21 -6.24 18.62
CA PHE A 236 6.50 -6.28 17.19
C PHE A 236 5.34 -5.70 16.39
N TYR A 237 5.67 -5.11 15.25
CA TYR A 237 4.76 -4.43 14.34
C TYR A 237 4.82 -5.10 12.96
N PRO A 238 3.96 -6.10 12.71
CA PRO A 238 3.86 -6.74 11.41
C PRO A 238 3.36 -5.75 10.36
N TYR A 239 4.01 -5.72 9.20
CA TYR A 239 3.72 -4.83 8.09
C TYR A 239 3.45 -5.62 6.81
N PRO A 240 2.35 -5.35 6.06
CA PRO A 240 1.34 -4.33 6.35
C PRO A 240 0.41 -4.70 7.52
N ASP A 241 0.30 -6.00 7.86
CA ASP A 241 -0.39 -6.50 9.05
C ASP A 241 0.07 -7.93 9.40
N CYS A 242 -0.51 -8.52 10.45
CA CYS A 242 -0.15 -9.83 10.99
C CYS A 242 -0.60 -11.02 10.13
N ARG A 243 -1.51 -10.81 9.16
CA ARG A 243 -2.03 -11.86 8.28
C ARG A 243 -1.12 -12.04 7.06
N PHE A 244 -0.64 -10.95 6.47
CA PHE A 244 0.24 -10.99 5.30
C PHE A 244 1.56 -10.27 5.52
N THR A 245 2.24 -10.60 6.63
CA THR A 245 3.46 -9.92 7.06
C THR A 245 4.59 -10.06 6.02
N MET A 246 5.04 -8.93 5.48
CA MET A 246 6.19 -8.81 4.58
C MET A 246 7.38 -8.11 5.23
N ALA A 247 7.16 -7.38 6.31
CA ALA A 247 8.21 -6.94 7.23
C ALA A 247 7.73 -7.01 8.67
N LEU A 248 8.65 -7.25 9.60
CA LEU A 248 8.38 -7.24 11.03
C LEU A 248 9.31 -6.21 11.69
N TYR A 249 8.74 -5.16 12.28
CA TYR A 249 9.48 -4.16 13.05
C TYR A 249 9.35 -4.43 14.55
N SER A 250 10.18 -3.79 15.36
CA SER A 250 10.11 -3.86 16.82
C SER A 250 10.34 -2.49 17.46
N ASP A 251 10.16 -2.37 18.77
CA ASP A 251 10.54 -1.16 19.51
C ASP A 251 12.03 -0.80 19.35
N SER A 252 12.89 -1.78 19.07
CA SER A 252 14.33 -1.58 18.86
C SER A 252 14.69 -1.18 17.43
N ARG A 253 13.83 -1.46 16.44
CA ARG A 253 14.00 -1.00 15.06
C ARG A 253 12.64 -0.71 14.41
N LEU A 254 12.30 0.57 14.43
CA LEU A 254 11.16 1.14 13.72
C LEU A 254 11.47 1.33 12.23
N PRO A 255 10.45 1.51 11.38
CA PRO A 255 10.65 1.75 9.95
C PRO A 255 11.44 3.03 9.67
N GLY A 256 12.35 2.94 8.71
CA GLY A 256 13.03 4.08 8.11
C GLY A 256 12.24 4.70 6.94
N PRO A 257 12.69 5.85 6.42
CA PRO A 257 12.10 6.48 5.24
C PRO A 257 12.01 5.52 4.05
N GLY A 258 10.83 5.43 3.44
CA GLY A 258 10.59 4.60 2.24
C GLY A 258 10.41 3.10 2.52
N GLU A 259 10.61 2.61 3.75
CA GLU A 259 10.41 1.19 4.09
C GLU A 259 8.91 0.80 4.17
N LEU A 260 7.99 1.78 4.20
CA LEU A 260 6.54 1.60 4.25
C LEU A 260 5.89 1.92 2.90
N ASN A 261 5.77 0.92 2.02
CA ASN A 261 5.38 1.10 0.61
C ASN A 261 4.20 0.24 0.12
N ILE A 262 3.60 -0.59 0.96
CA ILE A 262 2.42 -1.41 0.67
C ILE A 262 1.16 -0.63 1.08
N ALA A 263 0.35 -0.26 0.10
CA ALA A 263 -0.95 0.40 0.30
C ALA A 263 -2.15 -0.51 -0.06
N ASP A 264 -1.94 -1.46 -0.97
CA ASP A 264 -2.98 -2.35 -1.47
C ASP A 264 -2.98 -3.66 -0.65
N ASN A 265 -3.67 -3.64 0.49
CA ASN A 265 -3.76 -4.79 1.41
C ASN A 265 -5.19 -5.14 1.85
N ASN A 266 -6.23 -4.45 1.35
CA ASN A 266 -7.64 -4.79 1.60
C ASN A 266 -8.19 -5.78 0.56
N PHE A 267 -8.23 -7.07 0.91
CA PHE A 267 -8.72 -8.11 0.01
C PHE A 267 -10.20 -8.43 0.19
N ASP A 268 -10.75 -8.25 1.38
CA ASP A 268 -12.05 -8.81 1.78
C ASP A 268 -13.24 -7.89 1.52
N ARG A 269 -13.00 -6.58 1.43
CA ARG A 269 -14.06 -5.57 1.37
C ARG A 269 -13.67 -4.32 0.60
N LYS A 270 -14.67 -3.62 0.08
CA LYS A 270 -14.50 -2.33 -0.59
C LYS A 270 -14.02 -1.30 0.43
N ARG A 271 -13.06 -0.46 0.05
CA ARG A 271 -12.54 0.59 0.93
C ARG A 271 -12.66 2.00 0.34
N LEU A 272 -12.51 2.99 1.20
CA LEU A 272 -12.26 4.37 0.79
C LEU A 272 -10.75 4.57 0.65
N MET A 273 -10.34 5.48 -0.22
CA MET A 273 -8.98 6.04 -0.26
C MET A 273 -9.09 7.53 0.05
N LEU A 274 -8.82 7.87 1.31
CA LEU A 274 -8.98 9.22 1.85
C LEU A 274 -7.72 10.09 1.67
N PHE A 275 -6.55 9.48 1.76
CA PHE A 275 -5.24 10.15 1.65
C PHE A 275 -4.16 9.16 1.17
N ASP A 276 -2.96 9.66 0.88
CA ASP A 276 -1.80 8.82 0.60
C ASP A 276 -1.23 8.25 1.91
N GLU A 277 -1.51 6.97 2.16
CA GLU A 277 -1.10 6.27 3.37
C GLU A 277 0.42 6.24 3.58
N ARG A 278 1.21 6.18 2.51
CA ARG A 278 2.68 6.15 2.63
C ARG A 278 3.19 7.46 3.23
N LYS A 279 2.62 8.58 2.79
CA LYS A 279 2.98 9.91 3.31
C LYS A 279 2.56 10.08 4.77
N VAL A 280 1.36 9.61 5.14
CA VAL A 280 0.89 9.72 6.53
C VAL A 280 1.67 8.78 7.46
N GLN A 281 1.96 7.56 7.02
CA GLN A 281 2.81 6.62 7.77
C GLN A 281 4.22 7.16 7.99
N GLN A 282 4.80 7.82 6.97
CA GLN A 282 6.08 8.53 7.10
C GLN A 282 6.00 9.61 8.19
N THR A 283 4.98 10.48 8.13
CA THR A 283 4.74 11.51 9.16
C THR A 283 4.60 10.90 10.56
N PHE A 284 3.88 9.78 10.71
CA PHE A 284 3.74 9.10 11.99
C PHE A 284 5.07 8.54 12.50
N SER A 285 5.89 7.99 11.61
CA SER A 285 7.22 7.48 11.97
C SER A 285 8.15 8.60 12.44
N GLU A 286 8.18 9.72 11.72
CA GLU A 286 8.98 10.91 12.06
C GLU A 286 8.58 11.58 13.38
N ASN A 287 7.32 11.41 13.81
CA ASN A 287 6.79 11.97 15.05
C ASN A 287 6.70 10.94 16.20
N GLY A 288 7.29 9.76 16.05
CA GLY A 288 7.30 8.72 17.10
C GLY A 288 5.93 8.08 17.36
N LEU A 289 5.00 8.16 16.41
CA LEU A 289 3.63 7.66 16.52
C LEU A 289 3.42 6.30 15.84
N PHE A 290 4.40 5.80 15.06
CA PHE A 290 4.26 4.56 14.28
C PHE A 290 3.72 3.38 15.10
N SER A 291 4.29 3.12 16.29
CA SER A 291 3.89 1.99 17.12
C SER A 291 2.44 2.05 17.59
N GLN A 292 1.84 3.25 17.71
CA GLN A 292 0.46 3.42 18.14
C GLN A 292 -0.53 3.19 16.99
N PHE A 293 -0.11 3.44 15.75
CA PHE A 293 -0.94 3.38 14.54
C PHE A 293 -0.56 2.23 13.59
N SER A 294 0.35 1.34 13.98
CA SER A 294 0.57 0.06 13.28
C SER A 294 -0.74 -0.69 13.16
N ASN A 295 -1.01 -1.34 12.02
CA ASN A 295 -2.29 -2.02 11.77
C ASN A 295 -2.52 -3.20 12.72
N SER A 296 -1.46 -3.83 13.19
CA SER A 296 -1.51 -5.00 14.07
C SER A 296 -0.27 -5.09 14.95
N PHE A 297 -0.32 -6.01 15.90
CA PHE A 297 0.75 -6.34 16.84
C PHE A 297 1.04 -7.83 16.81
N PHE A 298 2.32 -8.16 16.92
CA PHE A 298 2.77 -9.44 17.44
C PHE A 298 3.37 -9.18 18.83
N ILE A 299 2.68 -9.59 19.87
CA ILE A 299 3.07 -9.37 21.26
C ILE A 299 3.68 -10.66 21.77
N ARG A 300 4.95 -10.59 22.14
CA ARG A 300 5.67 -11.74 22.70
C ARG A 300 5.91 -11.50 24.19
N ILE A 301 5.45 -12.44 25.01
CA ILE A 301 5.72 -12.49 26.43
C ILE A 301 6.72 -13.62 26.63
N SER A 302 7.95 -13.24 26.95
CA SER A 302 9.04 -14.18 27.14
C SER A 302 8.98 -14.80 28.54
N GLY A 303 9.39 -16.07 28.63
CA GLY A 303 9.77 -16.70 29.89
C GLY A 303 11.11 -16.14 30.41
N SER A 304 11.84 -16.94 31.19
CA SER A 304 13.22 -16.57 31.56
C SER A 304 14.11 -16.58 30.31
N MET A 305 14.88 -15.50 30.10
CA MET A 305 15.87 -15.39 29.03
C MET A 305 17.25 -15.19 29.62
N ASP A 306 18.24 -15.87 29.06
CA ASP A 306 19.64 -15.54 29.28
C ASP A 306 20.12 -14.49 28.26
N ALA A 307 21.31 -13.94 28.51
CA ALA A 307 21.88 -12.86 27.70
C ALA A 307 22.09 -13.26 26.23
N ASP A 308 22.49 -14.52 25.98
CA ASP A 308 22.72 -15.03 24.63
C ASP A 308 21.40 -15.13 23.83
N ALA A 309 20.29 -15.53 24.48
CA ALA A 309 18.97 -15.53 23.84
C ALA A 309 18.48 -14.11 23.52
N GLU A 310 18.82 -13.13 24.37
CA GLU A 310 18.46 -11.72 24.15
C GLU A 310 19.19 -11.15 22.92
N GLU A 311 20.51 -11.35 22.80
CA GLU A 311 21.29 -10.87 21.64
C GLU A 311 20.85 -11.51 20.31
N ASN A 312 20.41 -12.77 20.32
CA ASN A 312 19.94 -13.48 19.14
C ASN A 312 18.46 -13.21 18.81
N THR A 313 17.74 -12.44 19.62
CA THR A 313 16.32 -12.14 19.37
C THR A 313 16.18 -11.29 18.10
N PRO A 314 15.34 -11.70 17.13
CA PRO A 314 15.00 -10.87 15.97
C PRO A 314 14.43 -9.52 16.41
N VAL A 315 14.98 -8.41 15.91
CA VAL A 315 14.45 -7.05 16.10
C VAL A 315 13.89 -6.47 14.80
N TYR A 316 14.24 -7.07 13.67
CA TYR A 316 13.64 -6.77 12.38
C TYR A 316 13.73 -7.93 11.43
N VAL A 317 12.70 -8.07 10.60
CA VAL A 317 12.68 -9.05 9.53
C VAL A 317 12.11 -8.44 8.26
N LYS A 318 12.72 -8.77 7.11
CA LYS A 318 12.18 -8.49 5.78
C LYS A 318 11.99 -9.80 5.04
N PHE A 319 10.77 -10.05 4.58
CA PHE A 319 10.44 -11.24 3.80
C PHE A 319 10.54 -10.93 2.31
N SER A 320 11.06 -11.88 1.55
CA SER A 320 11.12 -11.87 0.09
C SER A 320 10.69 -13.23 -0.44
N ASN A 321 9.66 -13.78 0.20
CA ASN A 321 9.10 -15.10 -0.09
C ASN A 321 7.82 -15.04 -0.95
N ASP A 322 7.60 -13.90 -1.60
CA ASP A 322 6.70 -13.67 -2.72
C ASP A 322 7.38 -13.95 -4.07
N ARG A 323 8.45 -14.75 -4.04
CA ARG A 323 9.28 -15.17 -5.18
C ARG A 323 9.18 -16.68 -5.37
N SER A 324 9.74 -17.20 -6.46
CA SER A 324 9.85 -18.65 -6.64
C SER A 324 10.54 -19.32 -5.43
N PRO A 325 10.20 -20.58 -5.08
CA PRO A 325 10.78 -21.28 -3.93
C PRO A 325 12.32 -21.24 -3.88
N GLU A 326 12.96 -21.30 -5.05
CA GLU A 326 14.41 -21.28 -5.23
C GLU A 326 15.04 -19.92 -4.88
N LEU A 327 14.26 -18.83 -4.95
CA LEU A 327 14.69 -17.45 -4.69
C LEU A 327 14.06 -16.86 -3.43
N SER A 328 13.32 -17.69 -2.69
CA SER A 328 12.51 -17.32 -1.54
C SER A 328 13.35 -17.25 -0.26
N LEU A 329 13.66 -16.03 0.16
CA LEU A 329 14.48 -15.75 1.35
C LEU A 329 13.76 -14.81 2.32
N TYR A 330 14.27 -14.72 3.54
CA TYR A 330 13.99 -13.62 4.45
C TYR A 330 15.25 -13.19 5.18
N THR A 331 15.36 -11.89 5.47
CA THR A 331 16.51 -11.30 6.15
C THR A 331 16.12 -10.94 7.58
N VAL A 332 16.91 -11.37 8.56
CA VAL A 332 16.72 -11.07 9.97
C VAL A 332 17.85 -10.19 10.47
N ILE A 333 17.52 -9.16 11.25
CA ILE A 333 18.47 -8.43 12.09
C ILE A 333 18.16 -8.74 13.54
N THR A 334 19.17 -9.13 14.31
CA THR A 334 19.05 -9.45 15.74
C THR A 334 19.44 -8.27 16.63
N ALA A 335 19.07 -8.32 17.91
CA ALA A 335 19.44 -7.30 18.90
C ALA A 335 20.97 -7.13 19.05
N GLY A 336 21.73 -8.22 18.88
CA GLY A 336 23.19 -8.24 18.87
C GLY A 336 23.83 -7.66 17.60
N ASN A 337 23.05 -7.04 16.70
CA ASN A 337 23.49 -6.53 15.39
C ASN A 337 24.10 -7.63 14.50
N ARG A 338 23.49 -8.81 14.48
CA ARG A 338 23.78 -9.84 13.46
C ARG A 338 22.76 -9.72 12.33
N VAL A 339 23.20 -9.89 11.07
CA VAL A 339 22.32 -9.95 9.90
C VAL A 339 22.38 -11.35 9.31
N GLU A 340 21.22 -11.96 9.07
CA GLU A 340 21.14 -13.30 8.49
C GLU A 340 20.12 -13.33 7.35
N LYS A 341 20.54 -13.78 6.16
CA LYS A 341 19.63 -14.21 5.09
C LYS A 341 19.34 -15.70 5.27
N ILE A 342 18.07 -16.08 5.31
CA ILE A 342 17.63 -17.44 5.56
C ILE A 342 16.68 -17.88 4.45
N ALA A 343 16.84 -19.12 3.99
CA ALA A 343 15.95 -19.71 3.01
C ALA A 343 14.56 -19.96 3.62
N ALA A 344 13.50 -19.56 2.90
CA ALA A 344 12.13 -19.81 3.35
C ALA A 344 11.73 -21.29 3.20
N SER A 345 12.41 -22.02 2.33
CA SER A 345 12.28 -23.45 2.08
C SER A 345 13.64 -24.06 1.65
N PRO A 346 13.79 -25.41 1.65
CA PRO A 346 15.05 -26.06 1.26
C PRO A 346 15.56 -25.71 -0.14
N GLU A 347 14.66 -25.40 -1.07
CA GLU A 347 14.96 -25.02 -2.46
C GLU A 347 15.81 -23.74 -2.52
N GLY A 348 15.63 -22.81 -1.58
CA GLY A 348 16.36 -21.54 -1.50
C GLY A 348 17.82 -21.64 -1.05
N ILE A 349 18.27 -22.81 -0.58
CA ILE A 349 19.66 -22.99 -0.10
C ILE A 349 20.68 -22.80 -1.24
N GLY A 350 20.31 -23.18 -2.47
CA GLY A 350 21.14 -22.96 -3.66
C GLY A 350 21.44 -21.47 -3.89
N HIS A 351 20.44 -20.62 -3.68
CA HIS A 351 20.56 -19.17 -3.82
C HIS A 351 21.50 -18.57 -2.76
N LEU A 352 21.40 -18.98 -1.49
CA LEU A 352 22.34 -18.52 -0.45
C LEU A 352 23.81 -18.84 -0.77
N LYS A 353 24.08 -20.04 -1.32
CA LYS A 353 25.42 -20.44 -1.78
C LYS A 353 25.90 -19.58 -2.94
N HIS A 354 24.98 -19.25 -3.86
CA HIS A 354 25.27 -18.35 -4.96
C HIS A 354 25.67 -16.95 -4.45
N ILE A 355 24.88 -16.35 -3.56
CA ILE A 355 25.20 -15.05 -2.95
C ILE A 355 26.59 -15.08 -2.31
N ASN A 356 26.88 -16.09 -1.47
CA ASN A 356 28.18 -16.21 -0.81
C ASN A 356 29.37 -16.29 -1.80
N ARG A 357 29.21 -17.03 -2.91
CA ARG A 357 30.21 -17.12 -3.98
C ARG A 357 30.43 -15.78 -4.68
N MET A 358 29.35 -15.04 -4.94
CA MET A 358 29.40 -13.77 -5.67
C MET A 358 30.14 -12.67 -4.92
N GLN A 359 30.18 -12.73 -3.57
CA GLN A 359 31.02 -11.84 -2.77
C GLN A 359 32.47 -11.82 -3.29
N THR A 360 33.09 -13.00 -3.45
CA THR A 360 34.50 -13.11 -3.87
C THR A 360 34.72 -12.66 -5.31
N GLU A 361 33.76 -12.88 -6.21
CA GLU A 361 33.89 -12.42 -7.60
C GLU A 361 33.78 -10.89 -7.71
N LEU A 362 32.88 -10.27 -6.95
CA LEU A 362 32.75 -8.82 -6.90
C LEU A 362 33.96 -8.16 -6.22
N GLU A 363 34.52 -8.76 -5.18
CA GLU A 363 35.75 -8.27 -4.53
C GLU A 363 36.92 -8.18 -5.52
N LYS A 364 37.05 -9.11 -6.47
CA LYS A 364 38.09 -9.06 -7.53
C LYS A 364 37.89 -7.90 -8.50
N ILE A 365 36.65 -7.51 -8.76
CA ILE A 365 36.30 -6.47 -9.73
C ILE A 365 36.48 -5.08 -9.11
N TYR A 366 35.97 -4.89 -7.90
CA TYR A 366 35.92 -3.58 -7.27
C TYR A 366 37.13 -3.27 -6.39
N GLY A 367 37.81 -4.30 -5.85
CA GLY A 367 38.97 -4.12 -4.98
C GLY A 367 38.67 -3.19 -3.80
N GLU A 368 39.54 -2.20 -3.60
CA GLU A 368 39.41 -1.22 -2.51
C GLU A 368 38.44 -0.07 -2.82
N ASN A 369 37.99 0.08 -4.08
CA ASN A 369 37.12 1.20 -4.49
C ASN A 369 35.71 1.06 -3.91
N LEU A 370 35.18 -0.17 -3.90
CA LEU A 370 33.87 -0.53 -3.35
C LEU A 370 34.03 -1.82 -2.54
N GLN A 371 33.83 -1.71 -1.24
CA GLN A 371 33.88 -2.87 -0.34
C GLN A 371 32.58 -3.67 -0.47
N ILE A 372 32.70 -4.98 -0.61
CA ILE A 372 31.55 -5.89 -0.62
C ILE A 372 31.29 -6.34 0.82
N ASN A 373 30.02 -6.28 1.27
CA ASN A 373 29.65 -6.71 2.62
C ASN A 373 30.02 -8.18 2.82
N ARG A 374 30.75 -8.50 3.90
CA ARG A 374 31.25 -9.87 4.06
C ARG A 374 30.12 -10.80 4.43
N SER A 375 30.14 -11.98 3.83
CA SER A 375 29.18 -13.03 4.10
C SER A 375 29.85 -14.33 4.54
N ARG A 376 29.17 -15.08 5.41
CA ARG A 376 29.59 -16.39 5.86
C ARG A 376 28.40 -17.33 5.88
N LEU A 377 28.49 -18.42 5.12
CA LEU A 377 27.45 -19.45 5.11
C LEU A 377 27.60 -20.33 6.35
N GLU A 378 26.58 -20.37 7.20
CA GLU A 378 26.46 -21.25 8.36
C GLU A 378 25.18 -22.09 8.25
N LYS A 379 25.33 -23.40 8.03
CA LYS A 379 24.20 -24.33 7.80
C LYS A 379 23.28 -23.82 6.67
N ASP A 380 22.05 -23.43 7.00
CA ASP A 380 20.98 -23.00 6.10
C ASP A 380 20.75 -21.47 6.14
N ALA A 381 21.72 -20.73 6.70
CA ALA A 381 21.69 -19.27 6.79
C ALA A 381 22.99 -18.65 6.28
N LEU A 382 22.88 -17.49 5.66
CA LEU A 382 24.01 -16.66 5.25
C LEU A 382 24.09 -15.46 6.21
N GLU A 383 25.12 -15.44 7.04
CA GLU A 383 25.40 -14.31 7.92
C GLU A 383 26.10 -13.20 7.14
N LEU A 384 25.71 -11.95 7.38
CA LEU A 384 26.36 -10.75 6.84
C LEU A 384 26.75 -9.78 7.95
N GLU A 385 27.74 -8.91 7.68
CA GLU A 385 28.12 -7.86 8.62
C GLU A 385 26.96 -6.84 8.77
N PHE A 386 26.67 -6.42 10.00
CA PHE A 386 25.79 -5.28 10.24
C PHE A 386 26.54 -3.99 10.02
N VAL A 387 26.18 -3.28 8.94
CA VAL A 387 26.83 -2.04 8.55
C VAL A 387 25.99 -0.85 9.01
N ARG A 388 26.60 0.05 9.79
CA ARG A 388 26.00 1.33 10.19
C ARG A 388 26.40 2.41 9.19
N GLY A 389 25.46 3.27 8.83
CA GLY A 389 25.75 4.46 8.03
C GLY A 389 24.52 4.95 7.27
N LYS A 390 24.74 5.90 6.38
CA LYS A 390 23.69 6.48 5.53
C LYS A 390 23.77 5.86 4.15
N THR A 391 22.62 5.50 3.57
CA THR A 391 22.59 5.01 2.18
C THR A 391 23.06 6.10 1.23
N TYR A 392 23.66 5.70 0.10
CA TYR A 392 24.05 6.65 -0.93
C TYR A 392 22.82 7.39 -1.48
N GLU A 393 21.68 6.71 -1.57
CA GLU A 393 20.40 7.32 -1.96
C GLU A 393 20.03 8.47 -1.02
N ALA A 394 20.09 8.26 0.29
CA ALA A 394 19.75 9.30 1.26
C ALA A 394 20.74 10.48 1.20
N ARG A 395 22.00 10.25 0.80
CA ARG A 395 22.99 11.30 0.54
C ARG A 395 22.63 12.10 -0.72
N VAL A 396 22.28 11.44 -1.82
CA VAL A 396 21.86 12.12 -3.06
C VAL A 396 20.57 12.91 -2.83
N ASN A 397 19.58 12.35 -2.11
CA ASN A 397 18.34 13.05 -1.76
C ASN A 397 18.59 14.28 -0.86
N GLU A 398 19.56 14.20 0.05
CA GLU A 398 19.96 15.36 0.85
C GLU A 398 20.56 16.47 -0.02
N ILE A 399 21.53 16.14 -0.89
CA ILE A 399 22.14 17.08 -1.83
C ILE A 399 21.08 17.69 -2.75
N LEU A 400 20.15 16.89 -3.26
CA LEU A 400 19.05 17.37 -4.09
C LEU A 400 18.23 18.46 -3.37
N ARG A 401 17.96 18.26 -2.08
CA ARG A 401 17.18 19.19 -1.25
C ARG A 401 17.97 20.44 -0.84
N THR A 402 19.27 20.32 -0.56
CA THR A 402 20.08 21.42 0.00
C THR A 402 20.86 22.21 -1.05
N GLU A 403 21.33 21.55 -2.11
CA GLU A 403 22.21 22.13 -3.14
C GLU A 403 21.57 22.13 -4.54
N GLY A 404 20.46 21.42 -4.72
CA GLY A 404 19.65 21.42 -5.93
C GLY A 404 20.07 20.37 -6.97
N ARG A 405 19.35 20.40 -8.09
CA ARG A 405 19.38 19.36 -9.14
C ARG A 405 20.78 19.08 -9.70
N GLU A 406 21.53 20.10 -10.10
CA GLU A 406 22.84 19.92 -10.74
C GLU A 406 23.88 19.30 -9.79
N ALA A 407 23.81 19.60 -8.49
CA ALA A 407 24.67 18.97 -7.50
C ALA A 407 24.35 17.48 -7.34
N ALA A 408 23.05 17.14 -7.25
CA ALA A 408 22.60 15.75 -7.21
C ALA A 408 23.04 14.96 -8.45
N VAL A 409 22.93 15.55 -9.65
CA VAL A 409 23.36 14.90 -10.90
C VAL A 409 24.87 14.61 -10.91
N ARG A 410 25.72 15.50 -10.37
CA ARG A 410 27.16 15.23 -10.21
C ARG A 410 27.44 14.11 -9.22
N GLU A 411 26.64 14.01 -8.16
CA GLU A 411 26.77 12.94 -7.17
C GLU A 411 26.34 11.57 -7.75
N ILE A 412 25.32 11.57 -8.61
CA ILE A 412 24.89 10.39 -9.38
C ILE A 412 26.01 9.96 -10.36
N GLN A 413 26.67 10.89 -11.03
CA GLN A 413 27.84 10.57 -11.87
C GLN A 413 28.93 9.87 -11.04
N SER A 414 29.26 10.43 -9.87
CA SER A 414 30.26 9.85 -8.96
C SER A 414 29.87 8.45 -8.48
N TYR A 415 28.57 8.17 -8.36
CA TYR A 415 28.06 6.84 -8.06
C TYR A 415 28.24 5.88 -9.25
N LEU A 416 27.85 6.30 -10.45
CA LEU A 416 27.98 5.46 -11.65
C LEU A 416 29.45 5.13 -11.94
N ASP A 417 30.36 6.10 -11.79
CA ASP A 417 31.80 5.89 -11.97
C ASP A 417 32.38 4.87 -10.96
N LEU A 418 31.77 4.77 -9.78
CA LEU A 418 32.13 3.80 -8.75
C LEU A 418 31.61 2.39 -9.07
N VAL A 419 30.34 2.28 -9.44
CA VAL A 419 29.66 0.97 -9.61
C VAL A 419 29.77 0.41 -11.02
N ILE A 420 30.29 1.19 -11.98
CA ILE A 420 30.47 0.76 -13.38
C ILE A 420 31.92 1.02 -13.80
N PRO A 421 32.85 0.11 -13.46
CA PRO A 421 34.26 0.30 -13.78
C PRO A 421 34.50 0.38 -15.30
N THR A 422 35.53 1.13 -15.68
CA THR A 422 36.01 1.22 -17.08
C THR A 422 36.91 0.05 -17.46
N GLY A 423 37.63 -0.52 -16.48
CA GLY A 423 38.45 -1.71 -16.65
C GLY A 423 37.63 -3.00 -16.68
N GLY A 424 38.12 -4.01 -17.42
CA GLY A 424 37.53 -5.35 -17.43
C GLY A 424 36.26 -5.50 -18.27
N ARG A 425 35.90 -4.50 -19.09
CA ARG A 425 34.76 -4.59 -20.01
C ARG A 425 35.03 -5.59 -21.13
N VAL A 426 33.99 -6.34 -21.48
CA VAL A 426 33.99 -7.35 -22.55
C VAL A 426 32.90 -7.02 -23.57
N PRO A 427 33.05 -7.43 -24.85
CA PRO A 427 32.01 -7.22 -25.85
C PRO A 427 30.80 -8.12 -25.56
N PHE A 428 29.61 -7.54 -25.55
CA PHE A 428 28.36 -8.28 -25.47
C PHE A 428 28.12 -9.04 -26.77
N THR A 429 27.90 -10.36 -26.67
CA THR A 429 27.66 -11.24 -27.83
C THR A 429 26.20 -11.66 -27.98
N GLY A 430 25.38 -11.50 -26.93
CA GLY A 430 23.98 -11.96 -26.94
C GLY A 430 23.80 -13.49 -27.01
N THR A 431 24.89 -14.26 -26.93
CA THR A 431 24.86 -15.73 -27.09
C THR A 431 24.76 -16.50 -25.78
N ASP A 432 24.84 -15.80 -24.63
CA ASP A 432 24.78 -16.44 -23.32
C ASP A 432 23.35 -16.88 -23.00
N THR A 433 23.18 -18.16 -22.67
CA THR A 433 21.87 -18.73 -22.37
C THR A 433 21.30 -18.24 -21.04
N GLY A 434 22.15 -17.93 -20.07
CA GLY A 434 21.76 -17.35 -18.78
C GLY A 434 21.20 -15.95 -18.95
N PHE A 435 21.83 -15.12 -19.80
CA PHE A 435 21.29 -13.80 -20.14
C PHE A 435 19.87 -13.90 -20.71
N ALA A 436 19.65 -14.79 -21.68
CA ALA A 436 18.34 -14.96 -22.31
C ALA A 436 17.28 -15.51 -21.34
N GLN A 437 17.68 -16.33 -20.35
CA GLN A 437 16.79 -16.83 -19.31
C GLN A 437 16.34 -15.70 -18.36
N VAL A 438 17.25 -14.82 -17.96
CA VAL A 438 16.98 -13.75 -16.98
C VAL A 438 16.29 -12.55 -17.64
N PHE A 439 16.78 -12.11 -18.80
CA PHE A 439 16.37 -10.86 -19.44
C PHE A 439 15.53 -11.05 -20.72
N GLY A 440 15.33 -12.30 -21.14
CA GLY A 440 14.55 -12.65 -22.32
C GLY A 440 15.37 -12.71 -23.62
N ALA A 441 14.96 -13.61 -24.51
CA ALA A 441 15.65 -13.84 -25.80
C ALA A 441 15.59 -12.63 -26.76
N SER A 442 14.56 -11.79 -26.65
CA SER A 442 14.46 -10.56 -27.44
C SER A 442 15.55 -9.55 -27.06
N ALA A 443 15.84 -9.39 -25.77
CA ALA A 443 16.89 -8.50 -25.29
C ALA A 443 18.28 -8.97 -25.74
N ALA A 444 18.50 -10.29 -25.80
CA ALA A 444 19.78 -10.87 -26.22
C ALA A 444 20.19 -10.48 -27.65
N SER A 445 19.21 -10.24 -28.53
CA SER A 445 19.43 -9.83 -29.93
C SER A 445 19.22 -8.33 -30.18
N ALA A 446 18.89 -7.54 -29.15
CA ALA A 446 18.56 -6.13 -29.29
C ALA A 446 19.79 -5.21 -29.34
N PHE A 447 20.93 -5.65 -28.81
CA PHE A 447 22.14 -4.82 -28.70
C PHE A 447 23.06 -4.97 -29.93
N PRO A 448 23.69 -3.89 -30.41
CA PRO A 448 24.72 -3.96 -31.44
C PRO A 448 25.88 -4.87 -31.04
N ALA A 449 26.49 -5.54 -32.03
CA ALA A 449 27.68 -6.33 -31.79
C ALA A 449 28.82 -5.45 -31.24
N GLY A 450 29.41 -5.86 -30.12
CA GLY A 450 30.48 -5.10 -29.47
C GLY A 450 30.02 -4.05 -28.46
N THR A 451 28.73 -3.97 -28.12
CA THR A 451 28.25 -3.21 -26.96
C THR A 451 29.06 -3.57 -25.71
N GLU A 452 29.53 -2.58 -24.97
CA GLU A 452 30.33 -2.82 -23.78
C GLU A 452 29.50 -3.44 -22.66
N SER A 453 30.04 -4.47 -22.03
CA SER A 453 29.41 -5.20 -20.94
C SER A 453 30.43 -5.55 -19.85
N LEU A 454 29.93 -5.83 -18.65
CA LEU A 454 30.74 -6.39 -17.57
C LEU A 454 30.51 -7.90 -17.48
N PRO A 455 31.58 -8.72 -17.38
CA PRO A 455 31.47 -10.18 -17.40
C PRO A 455 30.81 -10.76 -16.15
N VAL A 456 30.91 -10.05 -15.03
CA VAL A 456 30.18 -10.34 -13.80
C VAL A 456 29.57 -9.03 -13.32
N SER A 457 28.25 -9.02 -13.08
CA SER A 457 27.52 -7.81 -12.72
C SER A 457 26.48 -8.09 -11.67
N ASP A 458 26.51 -7.34 -10.58
CA ASP A 458 25.33 -7.16 -9.75
C ASP A 458 24.41 -6.13 -10.41
N ILE A 459 23.20 -6.56 -10.75
CA ILE A 459 22.23 -5.64 -11.35
C ILE A 459 21.47 -4.84 -10.29
N ASP A 460 21.56 -5.20 -9.01
CA ASP A 460 20.91 -4.51 -7.90
C ASP A 460 21.85 -3.53 -7.17
N LEU A 461 22.81 -2.96 -7.92
CA LEU A 461 23.67 -1.84 -7.52
C LEU A 461 22.88 -0.52 -7.45
N ILE A 462 21.70 -0.53 -6.85
CA ILE A 462 20.88 0.66 -6.60
C ILE A 462 21.43 1.43 -5.40
N MET A 463 21.22 2.75 -5.38
CA MET A 463 21.84 3.65 -4.39
C MET A 463 21.42 3.35 -2.93
N SER A 464 20.29 2.68 -2.72
CA SER A 464 19.81 2.27 -1.40
C SER A 464 20.53 1.03 -0.85
N ASN A 465 21.14 0.21 -1.71
CA ASN A 465 21.92 -0.98 -1.31
C ASN A 465 23.38 -0.66 -0.97
N LEU A 466 23.79 0.62 -1.04
CA LEU A 466 25.15 1.04 -0.71
C LEU A 466 25.16 1.99 0.48
N ILE A 467 25.95 1.68 1.51
CA ILE A 467 26.18 2.57 2.67
C ILE A 467 27.49 3.32 2.53
N CYS A 468 27.45 4.62 2.87
CA CYS A 468 28.63 5.44 3.13
C CYS A 468 28.85 5.55 4.65
N ASP A 469 29.98 5.04 5.14
CA ASP A 469 30.42 5.23 6.53
C ASP A 469 31.84 5.80 6.58
N LYS A 470 31.98 7.05 7.03
CA LYS A 470 33.21 7.75 7.46
C LYS A 470 34.45 7.67 6.55
N GLU A 471 34.30 7.14 5.32
CA GLU A 471 35.19 7.10 4.14
C GLU A 471 34.96 5.83 3.29
N LYS A 472 34.37 4.78 3.87
CA LYS A 472 34.10 3.51 3.19
C LYS A 472 32.77 3.53 2.45
N LYS A 473 32.77 2.88 1.29
CA LYS A 473 31.59 2.61 0.47
C LYS A 473 31.37 1.10 0.49
N ILE A 474 30.27 0.66 1.09
CA ILE A 474 30.01 -0.76 1.32
C ILE A 474 28.71 -1.15 0.60
N LEU A 475 28.81 -2.10 -0.33
CA LEU A 475 27.66 -2.72 -0.98
C LEU A 475 27.06 -3.77 -0.04
N LEU A 476 25.83 -3.54 0.41
CA LEU A 476 25.14 -4.37 1.40
C LEU A 476 24.57 -5.66 0.80
N ASP A 477 23.92 -5.51 -0.34
CA ASP A 477 23.18 -6.57 -1.00
C ASP A 477 23.73 -6.73 -2.42
N TYR A 478 24.07 -7.96 -2.76
CA TYR A 478 24.61 -8.39 -4.04
C TYR A 478 23.94 -9.69 -4.49
N GLU A 479 22.68 -9.83 -4.09
CA GLU A 479 21.87 -11.01 -4.35
C GLU A 479 21.65 -11.27 -5.85
N TRP A 480 21.62 -10.23 -6.66
CA TRP A 480 21.34 -10.31 -8.09
C TRP A 480 22.61 -10.13 -8.92
N THR A 481 23.62 -10.93 -8.59
CA THR A 481 24.89 -10.96 -9.30
C THR A 481 24.91 -12.09 -10.32
N PHE A 482 25.21 -11.76 -11.57
CA PHE A 482 25.27 -12.73 -12.66
C PHE A 482 26.69 -12.83 -13.20
N ASP A 483 27.13 -14.05 -13.52
CA ASP A 483 28.45 -14.39 -14.07
C ASP A 483 28.44 -14.50 -15.61
N PHE A 484 27.54 -13.74 -16.26
CA PHE A 484 27.49 -13.56 -17.70
C PHE A 484 27.54 -12.07 -18.09
N PRO A 485 27.92 -11.73 -19.34
CA PRO A 485 28.04 -10.35 -19.78
C PRO A 485 26.71 -9.58 -19.73
N VAL A 486 26.67 -8.48 -18.97
CA VAL A 486 25.52 -7.55 -18.89
C VAL A 486 25.90 -6.19 -19.48
N PRO A 487 25.12 -5.63 -20.43
CA PRO A 487 25.40 -4.32 -21.01
C PRO A 487 25.50 -3.22 -19.95
N VAL A 488 26.56 -2.41 -20.04
CA VAL A 488 26.84 -1.32 -19.09
C VAL A 488 25.69 -0.31 -19.03
N ASP A 489 25.07 0.00 -20.17
CA ASP A 489 23.97 0.95 -20.23
C ASP A 489 22.71 0.44 -19.55
N PHE A 490 22.49 -0.89 -19.48
CA PHE A 490 21.41 -1.45 -18.67
C PHE A 490 21.66 -1.24 -17.16
N LEU A 491 22.90 -1.39 -16.69
CA LEU A 491 23.26 -1.12 -15.28
C LEU A 491 23.02 0.35 -14.92
N LYS A 492 23.49 1.29 -15.76
CA LYS A 492 23.20 2.72 -15.60
C LYS A 492 21.69 3.00 -15.57
N PHE A 493 20.96 2.40 -16.52
CA PHE A 493 19.51 2.53 -16.59
C PHE A 493 18.86 2.10 -15.28
N ARG A 494 19.22 0.94 -14.71
CA ARG A 494 18.65 0.46 -13.45
C ARG A 494 18.91 1.43 -12.30
N VAL A 495 20.14 1.91 -12.14
CA VAL A 495 20.49 2.90 -11.10
C VAL A 495 19.59 4.14 -11.19
N LEU A 496 19.50 4.71 -12.39
CA LEU A 496 18.70 5.92 -12.63
C LEU A 496 17.20 5.64 -12.46
N PHE A 497 16.71 4.54 -13.03
CA PHE A 497 15.31 4.13 -12.98
C PHE A 497 14.83 3.96 -11.53
N TYR A 498 15.55 3.22 -10.69
CA TYR A 498 15.16 3.05 -9.29
C TYR A 498 15.23 4.35 -8.51
N PHE A 499 16.26 5.18 -8.72
CA PHE A 499 16.38 6.47 -8.05
C PHE A 499 15.26 7.44 -8.44
N THR A 500 14.87 7.50 -9.73
CA THR A 500 13.84 8.43 -10.19
C THR A 500 12.42 7.91 -9.98
N GLU A 501 12.16 6.62 -10.22
CA GLU A 501 10.80 6.06 -10.21
C GLU A 501 10.42 5.46 -8.86
N LYS A 502 11.35 4.77 -8.19
CA LYS A 502 11.05 4.00 -6.96
C LYS A 502 11.36 4.75 -5.68
N ALA A 503 12.38 5.62 -5.68
CA ALA A 503 12.74 6.44 -4.53
C ALA A 503 11.93 7.75 -4.41
N GLY A 504 10.93 7.96 -5.28
CA GLY A 504 10.03 9.12 -5.21
C GLY A 504 10.56 10.40 -5.87
N ASN A 505 11.64 10.33 -6.64
CA ASN A 505 12.22 11.47 -7.35
C ASN A 505 11.75 11.56 -8.82
N GLN A 506 10.46 11.33 -9.07
CA GLN A 506 9.90 11.22 -10.42
C GLN A 506 10.08 12.50 -11.24
N GLU A 507 10.14 13.65 -10.56
CA GLU A 507 10.41 14.96 -11.16
C GLU A 507 11.79 15.07 -11.83
N LEU A 508 12.74 14.23 -11.43
CA LEU A 508 14.07 14.18 -12.05
C LEU A 508 14.11 13.34 -13.32
N ARG A 509 13.08 12.53 -13.58
CA ARG A 509 13.04 11.67 -14.77
C ARG A 509 12.78 12.52 -16.01
N THR A 510 13.85 12.93 -16.67
CA THR A 510 13.81 13.61 -17.97
C THR A 510 14.65 12.86 -18.99
N GLU A 511 14.26 12.92 -20.27
CA GLU A 511 15.05 12.39 -21.38
C GLU A 511 16.48 12.97 -21.36
N GLU A 512 16.62 14.26 -21.03
CA GLU A 512 17.89 14.94 -20.86
C GLU A 512 18.80 14.30 -19.79
N LEU A 513 18.23 13.80 -18.68
CA LEU A 513 19.00 13.15 -17.62
C LEU A 513 19.58 11.83 -18.12
N PHE A 514 18.76 11.01 -18.77
CA PHE A 514 19.19 9.72 -19.31
C PHE A 514 20.23 9.91 -20.42
N ALA A 515 20.00 10.86 -21.32
CA ALA A 515 20.95 11.24 -22.37
C ALA A 515 22.29 11.73 -21.81
N ARG A 516 22.28 12.49 -20.70
CA ARG A 516 23.51 12.96 -20.03
C ARG A 516 24.41 11.84 -19.52
N PHE A 517 23.84 10.69 -19.17
CA PHE A 517 24.58 9.49 -18.77
C PHE A 517 24.88 8.52 -19.94
N GLY A 518 24.64 8.97 -21.17
CA GLY A 518 24.92 8.22 -22.39
C GLY A 518 23.88 7.15 -22.73
N LEU A 519 22.70 7.18 -22.12
CA LEU A 519 21.62 6.25 -22.46
C LEU A 519 20.89 6.73 -23.71
N GLN A 520 20.92 5.90 -24.75
CA GLN A 520 20.20 6.18 -25.98
C GLN A 520 18.72 5.84 -25.82
N GLU A 521 17.86 6.75 -26.27
CA GLU A 521 16.41 6.65 -26.10
C GLU A 521 15.83 5.38 -26.73
N GLU A 522 16.39 4.94 -27.86
CA GLU A 522 15.99 3.72 -28.57
C GLU A 522 16.14 2.42 -27.76
N PHE A 523 17.05 2.39 -26.77
CA PHE A 523 17.23 1.22 -25.90
C PHE A 523 16.38 1.26 -24.63
N ILE A 524 15.75 2.38 -24.29
CA ILE A 524 14.89 2.47 -23.09
C ILE A 524 13.77 1.42 -23.10
N PRO A 525 13.05 1.19 -24.22
CA PRO A 525 12.06 0.11 -24.29
C PRO A 525 12.67 -1.28 -24.08
N VAL A 526 13.89 -1.51 -24.55
CA VAL A 526 14.62 -2.77 -24.36
C VAL A 526 14.96 -2.96 -22.88
N PHE A 527 15.49 -1.94 -22.22
CA PHE A 527 15.80 -2.00 -20.78
C PHE A 527 14.55 -2.22 -19.92
N MET A 528 13.43 -1.60 -20.29
CA MET A 528 12.14 -1.85 -19.62
C MET A 528 11.67 -3.29 -19.80
N GLU A 529 11.90 -3.90 -20.97
CA GLU A 529 11.57 -5.32 -21.20
C GLU A 529 12.52 -6.26 -20.45
N MET A 530 13.81 -5.91 -20.34
CA MET A 530 14.75 -6.61 -19.49
C MET A 530 14.32 -6.58 -18.01
N GLU A 531 13.90 -5.41 -17.50
CA GLU A 531 13.35 -5.27 -16.15
C GLU A 531 12.12 -6.18 -15.95
N ARG A 532 11.16 -6.15 -16.89
CA ARG A 532 9.97 -7.03 -16.82
C ARG A 532 10.34 -8.51 -16.86
N SER A 533 11.30 -8.88 -17.71
CA SER A 533 11.77 -10.26 -17.82
C SER A 533 12.44 -10.71 -16.53
N PHE A 534 13.24 -9.84 -15.91
CA PHE A 534 13.85 -10.11 -14.62
C PHE A 534 12.80 -10.28 -13.50
N GLN A 535 11.77 -9.41 -13.45
CA GLN A 535 10.67 -9.59 -12.49
C GLN A 535 9.93 -10.93 -12.73
N ARG A 536 9.73 -11.33 -13.99
CA ARG A 536 9.17 -12.64 -14.35
C ARG A 536 10.09 -13.80 -13.95
N TYR A 537 11.41 -13.64 -14.09
CA TYR A 537 12.40 -14.63 -13.65
C TYR A 537 12.39 -14.81 -12.13
N ILE A 538 12.21 -13.74 -11.35
CA ILE A 538 12.14 -13.82 -9.89
C ILE A 538 10.88 -14.59 -9.42
N SER A 539 9.76 -14.35 -10.08
CA SER A 539 8.48 -14.97 -9.71
C SER A 539 8.29 -16.36 -10.33
N GLU A 540 8.82 -16.62 -11.52
CA GLU A 540 8.56 -17.79 -12.35
C GLU A 540 7.06 -18.19 -12.38
N ASN A 541 6.71 -19.32 -11.74
CA ASN A 541 5.34 -19.83 -11.64
C ASN A 541 4.62 -19.42 -10.33
N HIS A 542 5.29 -18.67 -9.47
CA HIS A 542 4.73 -18.18 -8.22
C HIS A 542 4.05 -16.83 -8.44
N THR A 543 2.85 -16.68 -7.91
CA THR A 543 2.06 -15.44 -7.96
C THR A 543 2.16 -14.74 -6.61
N ALA A 544 2.79 -13.56 -6.60
CA ALA A 544 2.87 -12.76 -5.40
C ALA A 544 1.47 -12.35 -4.92
N VAL A 545 1.26 -12.31 -3.60
CA VAL A 545 -0.03 -11.92 -2.99
C VAL A 545 -0.51 -10.55 -3.47
N ARG A 546 0.42 -9.61 -3.72
CA ARG A 546 0.10 -8.29 -4.27
C ARG A 546 -0.55 -8.34 -5.65
N ASP A 547 -0.20 -9.33 -6.48
CA ASP A 547 -0.74 -9.45 -7.84
C ASP A 547 -2.16 -10.05 -7.83
N LEU A 548 -2.50 -10.78 -6.75
CA LEU A 548 -3.86 -11.27 -6.50
C LEU A 548 -4.82 -10.17 -6.04
N TYR A 549 -4.31 -9.04 -5.56
CA TYR A 549 -5.13 -7.95 -5.03
C TYR A 549 -6.19 -7.48 -6.04
N TYR A 550 -5.81 -7.24 -7.30
CA TYR A 550 -6.75 -6.77 -8.32
C TYR A 550 -7.79 -7.81 -8.75
N GLN A 551 -7.56 -9.08 -8.45
CA GLN A 551 -8.50 -10.16 -8.75
C GLN A 551 -9.47 -10.45 -7.59
N ILE A 552 -9.02 -10.23 -6.34
CA ILE A 552 -9.78 -10.53 -5.13
C ILE A 552 -10.51 -9.28 -4.59
N SER A 553 -9.85 -8.12 -4.62
CA SER A 553 -10.34 -6.92 -3.95
C SER A 553 -11.68 -6.45 -4.54
N PRO A 554 -12.69 -6.15 -3.70
CA PRO A 554 -13.93 -5.53 -4.15
C PRO A 554 -13.79 -4.07 -4.64
N GLY A 555 -12.56 -3.52 -4.58
CA GLY A 555 -12.20 -2.23 -5.15
C GLY A 555 -12.05 -1.09 -4.14
N VAL A 556 -11.64 0.06 -4.68
CA VAL A 556 -11.31 1.26 -3.91
C VAL A 556 -12.14 2.44 -4.41
N LEU A 557 -12.69 3.24 -3.50
CA LEU A 557 -13.35 4.50 -3.83
C LEU A 557 -12.39 5.69 -3.59
N PRO A 558 -11.92 6.40 -4.65
CA PRO A 558 -10.98 7.51 -4.52
C PRO A 558 -11.67 8.79 -4.03
N VAL A 559 -11.98 8.86 -2.74
CA VAL A 559 -12.81 9.92 -2.15
C VAL A 559 -12.25 11.30 -2.40
N ARG A 560 -10.93 11.49 -2.22
CA ARG A 560 -10.28 12.80 -2.41
C ARG A 560 -10.49 13.34 -3.82
N SER A 561 -10.19 12.54 -4.85
CA SER A 561 -10.34 12.94 -6.25
C SER A 561 -11.80 13.21 -6.62
N LEU A 562 -12.74 12.41 -6.09
CA LEU A 562 -14.17 12.62 -6.30
C LEU A 562 -14.67 13.92 -5.64
N LEU A 563 -14.19 14.23 -4.42
CA LEU A 563 -14.54 15.47 -3.72
C LEU A 563 -13.92 16.69 -4.40
N GLU A 564 -12.65 16.63 -4.79
CA GLU A 564 -11.98 17.71 -5.51
C GLU A 564 -12.68 18.02 -6.84
N GLY A 565 -13.11 16.98 -7.57
CA GLY A 565 -13.93 17.14 -8.78
C GLY A 565 -15.27 17.84 -8.49
N LYS A 566 -16.00 17.38 -7.47
CA LYS A 566 -17.28 18.01 -7.07
C LYS A 566 -17.12 19.45 -6.61
N LEU A 567 -16.12 19.75 -5.77
CA LEU A 567 -15.84 21.10 -5.30
C LEU A 567 -15.44 22.01 -6.47
N ALA A 568 -14.67 21.51 -7.45
CA ALA A 568 -14.34 22.25 -8.65
C ALA A 568 -15.57 22.53 -9.54
N GLU A 569 -16.54 21.62 -9.60
CA GLU A 569 -17.82 21.84 -10.27
C GLU A 569 -18.70 22.86 -9.53
N GLU A 570 -18.81 22.75 -8.21
CA GLU A 570 -19.55 23.72 -7.39
C GLU A 570 -18.93 25.12 -7.47
N ASN A 571 -17.61 25.22 -7.48
CA ASN A 571 -16.89 26.49 -7.67
C ASN A 571 -17.03 27.09 -9.08
N LYS A 572 -17.66 26.38 -10.03
CA LYS A 572 -18.03 26.94 -11.35
C LYS A 572 -19.51 27.32 -11.42
N LYS A 573 -20.33 26.89 -10.45
CA LYS A 573 -21.77 27.12 -10.43
C LYS A 573 -22.10 28.27 -9.48
N GLY A 574 -22.58 29.37 -10.05
CA GLY A 574 -23.00 30.53 -9.27
C GLY A 574 -23.37 31.71 -10.17
N LEU A 575 -23.81 32.80 -9.54
CA LEU A 575 -24.03 34.06 -10.23
C LEU A 575 -22.66 34.69 -10.49
N ARG A 576 -22.33 34.93 -11.76
CA ARG A 576 -21.05 35.56 -12.13
C ARG A 576 -21.25 37.00 -12.56
N LEU A 577 -20.41 37.89 -12.08
CA LEU A 577 -20.36 39.30 -12.46
C LEU A 577 -19.11 39.54 -13.29
N TYR A 578 -19.26 40.08 -14.49
CA TYR A 578 -18.15 40.51 -15.35
C TYR A 578 -18.10 42.02 -15.41
N TYR A 579 -16.90 42.57 -15.25
CA TYR A 579 -16.65 43.99 -15.19
C TYR A 579 -15.93 44.46 -16.47
N SER A 580 -16.41 45.55 -17.06
CA SER A 580 -15.78 46.14 -18.25
C SER A 580 -15.86 47.66 -18.23
N GLY A 581 -14.79 48.31 -18.68
CA GLY A 581 -14.86 49.65 -19.25
C GLY A 581 -15.40 49.58 -20.69
N GLN A 582 -14.50 49.69 -21.66
CA GLN A 582 -14.80 49.65 -23.10
C GLN A 582 -14.39 48.33 -23.80
N GLU A 583 -13.61 47.48 -23.14
CA GLU A 583 -13.11 46.21 -23.68
C GLU A 583 -14.15 45.07 -23.63
N PRO A 584 -14.00 44.00 -24.42
CA PRO A 584 -14.86 42.82 -24.28
C PRO A 584 -14.79 42.20 -22.88
N PHE A 585 -15.89 41.62 -22.40
CA PHE A 585 -15.90 40.87 -21.14
C PHE A 585 -14.90 39.70 -21.19
N SER A 586 -14.20 39.47 -20.08
CA SER A 586 -13.22 38.38 -19.95
C SER A 586 -13.33 37.70 -18.59
N GLU A 587 -12.96 36.42 -18.51
CA GLU A 587 -12.96 35.68 -17.23
C GLU A 587 -11.99 36.29 -16.21
N ASP A 588 -10.87 36.87 -16.66
CA ASP A 588 -9.87 37.55 -15.81
C ASP A 588 -10.44 38.79 -15.09
N HIS A 589 -11.53 39.35 -15.62
CA HIS A 589 -12.25 40.49 -15.05
C HIS A 589 -13.67 40.08 -14.61
N SER A 590 -13.76 38.96 -13.87
CA SER A 590 -15.02 38.46 -13.33
C SER A 590 -14.93 37.98 -11.88
N GLU A 591 -16.07 37.97 -11.19
CA GLU A 591 -16.21 37.43 -9.84
C GLU A 591 -17.41 36.50 -9.75
N LEU A 592 -17.26 35.37 -9.05
CA LEU A 592 -18.33 34.40 -8.84
C LEU A 592 -18.93 34.54 -7.44
N PHE A 593 -20.26 34.55 -7.37
CA PHE A 593 -21.03 34.65 -6.14
C PHE A 593 -21.86 33.38 -5.92
N PRO A 594 -21.86 32.83 -4.69
CA PRO A 594 -22.58 31.61 -4.40
C PRO A 594 -24.10 31.81 -4.48
N VAL A 595 -24.79 30.84 -5.07
CA VAL A 595 -26.27 30.76 -5.07
C VAL A 595 -26.66 29.72 -4.01
N LYS A 596 -27.38 30.13 -2.97
CA LYS A 596 -27.85 29.24 -1.89
C LYS A 596 -29.36 29.14 -1.91
N ASP A 597 -29.90 27.92 -1.84
CA ASP A 597 -31.36 27.67 -1.90
C ASP A 597 -32.05 28.40 -3.07
N ARG A 598 -31.39 28.35 -4.25
CA ARG A 598 -31.81 29.06 -5.47
C ARG A 598 -31.78 30.59 -5.39
N LYS A 599 -31.18 31.18 -4.36
CA LYS A 599 -31.11 32.64 -4.17
C LYS A 599 -29.68 33.15 -4.28
N ALA A 600 -29.51 34.23 -5.04
CA ALA A 600 -28.31 35.04 -5.06
C ALA A 600 -28.63 36.43 -4.48
N SER A 601 -27.74 36.95 -3.63
CA SER A 601 -27.79 38.31 -3.12
C SER A 601 -26.39 38.90 -3.14
N VAL A 602 -26.22 40.03 -3.82
CA VAL A 602 -24.93 40.69 -4.04
C VAL A 602 -25.10 42.19 -3.83
N THR A 603 -24.29 42.76 -2.94
CA THR A 603 -24.11 44.22 -2.83
C THR A 603 -22.64 44.53 -3.03
N LYS A 604 -22.29 45.30 -4.05
CA LYS A 604 -20.90 45.46 -4.52
C LYS A 604 -20.63 46.89 -4.96
N TYR A 605 -19.56 47.48 -4.43
CA TYR A 605 -18.97 48.70 -4.98
C TYR A 605 -18.23 48.36 -6.28
N LEU A 606 -18.61 48.99 -7.38
CA LEU A 606 -18.02 48.77 -8.69
C LEU A 606 -16.76 49.63 -8.84
N PRO A 607 -15.63 49.05 -9.32
CA PRO A 607 -14.41 49.82 -9.56
C PRO A 607 -14.65 51.04 -10.48
N PRO A 608 -13.92 52.16 -10.31
CA PRO A 608 -14.13 53.39 -11.08
C PRO A 608 -14.06 53.24 -12.60
N GLU A 609 -13.30 52.27 -13.10
CA GLU A 609 -13.12 51.97 -14.51
C GLU A 609 -14.29 51.20 -15.16
N VAL A 610 -15.25 50.73 -14.36
CA VAL A 610 -16.38 49.93 -14.85
C VAL A 610 -17.48 50.83 -15.36
N THR A 611 -17.71 50.76 -16.68
CA THR A 611 -18.84 51.42 -17.35
C THR A 611 -19.91 50.44 -17.83
N ARG A 612 -19.59 49.15 -17.87
CA ARG A 612 -20.51 48.05 -18.24
C ARG A 612 -20.37 46.86 -17.30
N LEU A 613 -21.49 46.23 -17.01
CA LEU A 613 -21.56 45.04 -16.16
C LEU A 613 -22.36 43.95 -16.86
N ARG A 614 -21.80 42.74 -16.95
CA ARG A 614 -22.53 41.54 -17.37
C ARG A 614 -22.79 40.64 -16.16
N LEU A 615 -24.02 40.17 -16.02
CA LEU A 615 -24.48 39.33 -14.92
C LEU A 615 -24.92 37.99 -15.50
N ASP A 616 -24.25 36.91 -15.14
CA ASP A 616 -24.56 35.57 -15.64
C ASP A 616 -25.16 34.75 -14.51
N PRO A 617 -26.46 34.43 -14.54
CA PRO A 617 -27.11 33.62 -13.49
C PRO A 617 -26.54 32.20 -13.34
N GLY A 618 -25.80 31.70 -14.31
CA GLY A 618 -25.15 30.38 -14.31
C GLY A 618 -24.56 30.02 -15.67
N GLU A 619 -24.14 28.77 -15.85
CA GLU A 619 -23.55 28.24 -17.10
C GLU A 619 -24.51 27.27 -17.84
N GLU A 620 -25.80 27.27 -17.50
CA GLU A 620 -26.83 26.38 -18.05
C GLU A 620 -28.14 27.15 -18.29
N SER A 621 -29.07 26.57 -19.05
CA SER A 621 -30.42 27.16 -19.20
C SER A 621 -31.13 27.25 -17.86
N CYS A 622 -31.82 28.37 -17.63
CA CYS A 622 -32.46 28.63 -16.34
C CYS A 622 -33.69 29.52 -16.45
N VAL A 623 -34.54 29.45 -15.45
CA VAL A 623 -35.52 30.48 -15.13
C VAL A 623 -34.94 31.33 -14.00
N CYS A 624 -34.88 32.64 -14.22
CA CYS A 624 -34.35 33.58 -13.24
C CYS A 624 -35.40 34.63 -12.91
N ARG A 625 -35.75 34.79 -11.65
CA ARG A 625 -36.60 35.89 -11.17
C ARG A 625 -35.72 36.96 -10.53
N VAL A 626 -35.68 38.13 -11.14
CA VAL A 626 -35.00 39.30 -10.55
C VAL A 626 -35.93 39.88 -9.48
N LEU A 627 -35.53 39.75 -8.20
CA LEU A 627 -36.24 40.31 -7.07
C LEU A 627 -35.84 41.76 -6.83
N LYS A 628 -34.55 42.06 -7.03
CA LYS A 628 -33.96 43.38 -6.86
C LYS A 628 -32.79 43.56 -7.83
N MET A 629 -32.73 44.69 -8.53
CA MET A 629 -31.56 45.08 -9.34
C MET A 629 -31.46 46.60 -9.34
N GLU A 630 -30.52 47.13 -8.57
CA GLU A 630 -30.35 48.57 -8.35
C GLU A 630 -28.89 48.99 -8.59
N ILE A 631 -28.71 50.19 -9.14
CA ILE A 631 -27.42 50.89 -9.23
C ILE A 631 -27.56 52.20 -8.45
N ASN A 632 -26.72 52.41 -7.44
CA ASN A 632 -26.78 53.58 -6.55
C ASN A 632 -28.15 53.80 -5.87
N GLY A 633 -28.89 52.71 -5.65
CA GLY A 633 -30.25 52.76 -5.08
C GLY A 633 -31.36 53.09 -6.07
N GLU A 634 -31.03 53.26 -7.37
CA GLU A 634 -32.02 53.42 -8.44
C GLU A 634 -32.29 52.08 -9.14
N GLU A 635 -33.56 51.74 -9.31
CA GLU A 635 -34.01 50.48 -9.91
C GLU A 635 -33.70 50.40 -11.41
N VAL A 636 -33.07 49.30 -11.83
CA VAL A 636 -32.82 48.97 -13.24
C VAL A 636 -34.06 48.30 -13.84
N ARG A 637 -34.88 49.06 -14.56
CA ARG A 637 -36.19 48.58 -15.04
C ARG A 637 -36.14 47.68 -16.29
N ASN A 638 -35.14 47.86 -17.15
CA ASN A 638 -35.01 47.17 -18.44
C ASN A 638 -33.56 46.74 -18.70
N PRO A 639 -33.02 45.74 -17.98
CA PRO A 639 -31.71 45.21 -18.30
C PRO A 639 -31.73 44.55 -19.68
N VAL A 640 -30.66 44.73 -20.46
CA VAL A 640 -30.46 43.97 -21.70
C VAL A 640 -30.18 42.53 -21.32
N SER A 641 -30.75 41.55 -22.03
CA SER A 641 -30.50 40.13 -21.73
C SER A 641 -30.73 39.28 -22.97
N ASN A 642 -30.11 38.10 -23.04
CA ASN A 642 -30.48 37.08 -24.02
C ASN A 642 -31.67 36.19 -23.58
N GLY A 643 -32.29 36.50 -22.44
CA GLY A 643 -33.46 35.81 -21.92
C GLY A 643 -34.77 36.44 -22.37
N LYS A 644 -35.83 35.64 -22.47
CA LYS A 644 -37.18 36.13 -22.75
C LYS A 644 -37.84 36.60 -21.45
N ARG A 645 -38.23 37.88 -21.40
CA ARG A 645 -38.90 38.49 -20.24
C ARG A 645 -40.35 38.00 -20.12
N GLY A 646 -40.70 37.53 -18.94
CA GLY A 646 -42.06 37.17 -18.51
C GLY A 646 -42.70 38.23 -17.62
N ARG A 647 -43.68 37.82 -16.81
CA ARG A 647 -44.32 38.69 -15.79
C ARG A 647 -43.51 38.69 -14.49
N GLU A 648 -43.71 39.71 -13.66
CA GLU A 648 -43.18 39.77 -12.28
C GLU A 648 -41.66 39.56 -12.15
N GLY A 649 -40.88 40.11 -13.09
CA GLY A 649 -39.41 40.05 -13.06
C GLY A 649 -38.81 38.70 -13.43
N VAL A 650 -39.62 37.77 -13.96
CA VAL A 650 -39.14 36.45 -14.42
C VAL A 650 -38.53 36.56 -15.83
N PHE A 651 -37.38 35.93 -16.00
CA PHE A 651 -36.66 35.77 -17.27
C PHE A 651 -36.44 34.29 -17.53
N VAL A 652 -36.65 33.88 -18.77
CA VAL A 652 -36.48 32.50 -19.21
C VAL A 652 -35.31 32.46 -20.19
N PHE A 653 -34.25 31.73 -19.83
CA PHE A 653 -33.04 31.56 -20.62
C PHE A 653 -33.00 30.15 -21.21
N SER A 654 -33.17 30.05 -22.52
CA SER A 654 -33.16 28.78 -23.27
C SER A 654 -31.80 28.48 -23.91
N HIS A 655 -30.72 29.07 -23.39
CA HIS A 655 -29.36 28.91 -23.90
C HIS A 655 -28.43 28.61 -22.71
N PRO A 656 -27.40 27.75 -22.87
CA PRO A 656 -26.41 27.44 -21.82
C PRO A 656 -25.42 28.60 -21.53
N ASP A 657 -25.82 29.84 -21.77
CA ASP A 657 -25.05 31.04 -21.45
C ASP A 657 -26.02 32.19 -21.09
N PRO A 658 -26.79 32.09 -19.99
CA PRO A 658 -27.73 33.12 -19.59
C PRO A 658 -26.99 34.39 -19.14
N TRP A 659 -27.37 35.56 -19.65
CA TRP A 659 -26.75 36.81 -19.23
C TRP A 659 -27.71 38.01 -19.23
N PHE A 660 -27.44 38.93 -18.32
CA PHE A 660 -27.92 40.32 -18.35
C PHE A 660 -26.73 41.25 -18.60
N CYS A 661 -26.97 42.39 -19.26
CA CYS A 661 -25.97 43.42 -19.48
C CYS A 661 -26.55 44.79 -19.06
N LEU A 662 -25.75 45.51 -18.28
CA LEU A 662 -26.00 46.87 -17.82
C LEU A 662 -24.93 47.78 -18.45
N GLU A 663 -25.37 48.86 -19.07
CA GLU A 663 -24.51 49.85 -19.72
C GLU A 663 -24.59 51.20 -19.01
N ASP A 664 -23.71 52.13 -19.40
CA ASP A 664 -23.66 53.52 -18.90
C ASP A 664 -23.51 53.66 -17.38
N ILE A 665 -22.83 52.70 -16.74
CA ILE A 665 -22.56 52.72 -15.31
C ILE A 665 -21.58 53.85 -14.97
N GLN A 666 -21.95 54.69 -14.00
CA GLN A 666 -21.07 55.77 -13.56
C GLN A 666 -19.93 55.22 -12.67
N PRO A 667 -18.69 55.74 -12.80
CA PRO A 667 -17.57 55.38 -11.95
C PRO A 667 -17.90 55.43 -10.45
N GLY A 668 -17.58 54.35 -9.73
CA GLY A 668 -17.79 54.26 -8.28
C GLY A 668 -19.24 53.98 -7.87
N SER A 669 -20.05 53.42 -8.76
CA SER A 669 -21.43 53.03 -8.45
C SER A 669 -21.50 51.79 -7.56
N VAL A 670 -22.61 51.62 -6.83
CA VAL A 670 -22.91 50.42 -6.03
C VAL A 670 -24.02 49.61 -6.68
N LEU A 671 -23.74 48.34 -6.99
CA LEU A 671 -24.73 47.35 -7.39
C LEU A 671 -25.39 46.74 -6.15
N ALA A 672 -26.71 46.64 -6.15
CA ALA A 672 -27.47 45.76 -5.26
C ALA A 672 -28.37 44.84 -6.08
N LEU A 673 -28.18 43.54 -5.95
CA LEU A 673 -28.79 42.50 -6.79
C LEU A 673 -29.34 41.37 -5.92
N GLU A 674 -30.61 41.02 -6.11
CA GLU A 674 -31.23 39.83 -5.53
C GLU A 674 -31.99 39.07 -6.61
N MET A 675 -31.72 37.77 -6.72
CA MET A 675 -32.28 36.92 -7.78
C MET A 675 -32.64 35.53 -7.23
N GLU A 676 -33.72 34.96 -7.74
CA GLU A 676 -34.05 33.54 -7.61
C GLU A 676 -33.73 32.82 -8.93
N ILE A 677 -32.84 31.83 -8.90
CA ILE A 677 -32.30 31.14 -10.09
C ILE A 677 -32.65 29.65 -10.00
N ALA A 678 -33.38 29.16 -10.99
CA ALA A 678 -33.76 27.76 -11.12
C ALA A 678 -33.23 27.18 -12.45
N PRO A 679 -32.23 26.28 -12.41
CA PRO A 679 -31.78 25.58 -13.61
C PRO A 679 -32.91 24.76 -14.23
N VAL A 680 -32.96 24.71 -15.56
CA VAL A 680 -33.94 23.92 -16.32
C VAL A 680 -33.20 23.14 -17.39
N ASP A 681 -33.51 21.85 -17.51
CA ASP A 681 -32.94 20.98 -18.53
C ASP A 681 -33.27 21.49 -19.96
N LEU A 682 -32.27 21.45 -20.85
CA LEU A 682 -32.42 21.94 -22.23
C LEU A 682 -33.47 21.16 -23.03
N ASP A 683 -33.61 19.84 -22.84
CA ASP A 683 -34.63 19.04 -23.53
C ASP A 683 -36.04 19.46 -23.07
N ILE A 684 -36.21 19.81 -21.79
CA ILE A 684 -37.48 20.38 -21.29
C ILE A 684 -37.76 21.73 -21.95
N MET A 685 -36.74 22.60 -22.07
CA MET A 685 -36.87 23.92 -22.69
C MET A 685 -37.17 23.84 -24.19
N GLU A 686 -36.52 22.92 -24.92
CA GLU A 686 -36.78 22.65 -26.34
C GLU A 686 -38.19 22.10 -26.57
N ARG A 687 -38.67 21.20 -25.70
CA ARG A 687 -40.05 20.67 -25.77
C ARG A 687 -41.11 21.73 -25.43
N LEU A 688 -40.76 22.77 -24.68
CA LEU A 688 -41.59 23.96 -24.47
C LEU A 688 -41.55 24.95 -25.65
N GLY A 689 -40.82 24.61 -26.73
CA GLY A 689 -40.50 25.38 -27.94
C GLY A 689 -41.65 25.89 -28.83
N GLY A 690 -42.83 26.11 -28.24
CA GLY A 690 -43.94 26.87 -28.82
C GLY A 690 -44.33 28.14 -28.04
N VAL A 691 -43.86 28.32 -26.78
CA VAL A 691 -44.30 29.43 -25.90
C VAL A 691 -43.23 30.52 -25.76
N PHE A 692 -41.95 30.16 -25.89
CA PHE A 692 -40.81 31.07 -25.74
C PHE A 692 -39.79 30.87 -26.88
N ARG A 693 -40.04 31.49 -28.05
CA ARG A 693 -39.01 31.59 -29.11
C ARG A 693 -38.03 32.72 -28.79
N PRO A 694 -36.72 32.54 -29.01
CA PRO A 694 -35.73 33.62 -28.90
C PRO A 694 -35.95 34.65 -30.03
N GLU A 695 -35.82 35.94 -29.70
CA GLU A 695 -35.66 36.99 -30.71
C GLU A 695 -34.21 36.89 -31.25
N ASN A 696 -34.10 36.38 -32.47
CA ASN A 696 -32.95 36.41 -33.38
C ASN A 696 -31.51 36.29 -32.78
N PRO A 697 -30.85 35.11 -32.85
CA PRO A 697 -29.51 34.88 -32.28
C PRO A 697 -28.34 35.45 -33.10
N GLU A 698 -28.56 36.20 -34.19
CA GLU A 698 -27.48 36.63 -35.10
C GLU A 698 -26.92 38.05 -34.86
N GLU A 699 -27.47 38.85 -33.96
CA GLU A 699 -26.94 40.21 -33.67
C GLU A 699 -26.08 40.33 -32.40
N GLY A 700 -25.72 39.21 -31.76
CA GLY A 700 -24.94 39.22 -30.50
C GLY A 700 -23.90 38.11 -30.36
N ARG A 701 -23.38 37.55 -31.46
CA ARG A 701 -22.25 36.60 -31.41
C ARG A 701 -20.97 37.31 -30.93
N HIS A 702 -20.80 37.45 -29.63
CA HIS A 702 -19.46 37.33 -29.05
C HIS A 702 -19.24 35.83 -28.77
N GLU A 703 -18.34 35.22 -29.56
CA GLU A 703 -17.84 33.86 -29.31
C GLU A 703 -17.57 33.69 -27.81
N GLY A 704 -18.23 32.71 -27.18
CA GLY A 704 -17.92 32.36 -25.80
C GLY A 704 -16.41 32.10 -25.69
N LEU A 705 -15.75 32.60 -24.64
CA LEU A 705 -14.29 32.52 -24.50
C LEU A 705 -13.75 31.07 -24.53
N ARG A 706 -14.59 30.05 -24.31
CA ARG A 706 -14.23 28.64 -24.54
C ARG A 706 -14.21 28.20 -26.01
N GLU A 707 -14.93 28.84 -26.95
CA GLU A 707 -14.76 28.54 -28.38
C GLU A 707 -13.38 28.96 -28.89
N LYS A 708 -12.77 29.99 -28.27
CA LYS A 708 -11.35 30.32 -28.50
C LYS A 708 -10.39 29.33 -27.84
N ALA A 709 -10.71 28.78 -26.67
CA ALA A 709 -9.89 27.74 -26.05
C ALA A 709 -9.96 26.39 -26.81
N GLY A 710 -11.10 26.06 -27.40
CA GLY A 710 -11.31 24.83 -28.18
C GLY A 710 -10.71 24.85 -29.60
N LYS A 711 -10.44 26.03 -30.17
CA LYS A 711 -9.84 26.17 -31.52
C LYS A 711 -8.30 26.29 -31.52
N ILE A 712 -7.64 26.40 -30.37
CA ILE A 712 -6.17 26.41 -30.27
C ILE A 712 -5.56 24.97 -30.14
N TRP A 713 -6.39 23.92 -30.00
CA TRP A 713 -5.92 22.52 -29.88
C TRP A 713 -6.34 21.61 -31.04
N LYS A 714 -6.48 22.15 -32.26
CA LYS A 714 -6.61 21.35 -33.49
C LYS A 714 -5.84 21.97 -34.67
N HIS A 715 -4.53 22.19 -34.53
CA HIS A 715 -3.59 22.15 -35.66
C HIS A 715 -2.14 22.02 -35.16
N LYS A 716 -1.67 20.78 -35.05
CA LYS A 716 -0.30 20.35 -35.38
C LYS A 716 -0.26 18.81 -35.45
N LYS A 717 -0.68 18.30 -36.60
CA LYS A 717 -0.23 17.01 -37.15
C LYS A 717 0.33 17.32 -38.54
N SER A 718 1.63 17.56 -38.56
CA SER A 718 2.56 17.36 -39.67
C SER A 718 3.95 17.33 -39.03
#